data_AF-F3QT55-F1
#
_entry.id   AF-F3QT55-F1
#
_cell.length_a   1.000
_cell.length_b   1.000
_cell.length_c   1.000
_cell.angle_alpha   90.00
_cell.angle_beta   90.00
_cell.angle_gamma   90.00
#
_symmetry.space_group_name_H-M   'P 1'
#
loop_
_entity.id
_entity.type
_entity.pdbx_description
1 polymer ?
#
loop_
_entity_poly.entity_id
_entity_poly.type
_entity_poly.pdbx_seq_one_letter_code
_entity_poly.pdbx_strand_id
1 'polypeptide(L)'
;MKRLYRGIFSFMLMVSCALQLGAQDTRIVPADEIPSSLRDAEAVKLTGTWETSNFSELKMALGTNGIGASNTVLAKVDLSEAFIADWTSLYVSAGFTSNGVFSGCKALKEVVMPVAEEAAHFTSFEKAFANCGALEKVDLTGCVNVETFNNAFYGCEHLATVDFGTNTAAVESSAWSSAFENCTALTHVTLPAVFVPASKVFSGCTALQEIDWTACQAVEVPVFYADMWDGVELSGVTLKLDHPQYVLFKADASWSQLNLEDLNPEPSTEFTVDASDIPSSLKKATVITLTGTWDSSAFNLLCMALMDNPAFGTSENTVLQKIDMSAVKVVEGTSLCWQGLSRYGIFRNFKVLAEVVMPAAEEAAHFTDFTMAFQNCTALKTIDLGGCSGLTSLEMAFQGCTSLEEADLSSSSALVSVDNAFESCEALASVVLPVQFPMGKNTFAYCNALKAIDWTAFEGTEVPEMSKTFFMGIDDLKAVTLSLKYESYKLFSADEDWSELNLYNTEPEKVTDFVVDASDIPSSLKKAVTVTLTGEWDSDAFNLLSMALGNNGGLFVTTNATLVTLDMSRIKVAENTPLWRQGLKEYGIFNNCTALEKVIMPTAEEAGHFTKLNKAFEGCTALRDIDLSLLTGATDVEAAFKGTAIEKADLSGCTSLGSTVGAFEGCAALQEVILPACFVADNYTFADCTGLKLIDYTAYTDTQDAPAVKNNTFSGIDDLKAVTLKVSGLNHELFEAHKIWSDFDIEYDASGISGMKSDGKGKPITVYTMDGRYVGTYAPGTDWRSYLPQRGVYIVDGKKMIRK
;
A
#
# COMPACT_ATOMS: atom_id res chain seq x y z
N MET A 1 67.47 -36.53 46.16
CA MET A 1 68.90 -36.62 46.55
C MET A 1 69.74 -36.69 45.27
N LYS A 2 70.73 -35.79 45.19
CA LYS A 2 71.83 -35.58 44.21
C LYS A 2 72.15 -36.76 43.27
N ARG A 3 72.49 -36.61 41.98
CA ARG A 3 72.45 -35.53 40.98
C ARG A 3 72.78 -36.25 39.65
N LEU A 4 71.79 -36.39 38.77
CA LEU A 4 71.92 -36.87 37.39
C LEU A 4 71.50 -35.70 36.49
N TYR A 5 71.99 -35.62 35.25
CA TYR A 5 71.84 -34.59 34.20
C TYR A 5 73.02 -33.61 34.02
N ARG A 6 73.90 -33.93 33.06
CA ARG A 6 74.31 -33.02 31.97
C ARG A 6 75.16 -33.81 30.96
N GLY A 7 74.53 -34.20 29.86
CA GLY A 7 75.15 -34.54 28.59
C GLY A 7 74.70 -33.53 27.54
N ILE A 8 75.45 -33.47 26.43
CA ILE A 8 75.32 -32.61 25.24
C ILE A 8 76.04 -31.26 25.38
N PHE A 9 77.27 -31.21 24.86
CA PHE A 9 77.86 -30.09 24.07
C PHE A 9 79.30 -30.50 23.69
N SER A 10 79.43 -31.33 22.65
CA SER A 10 80.71 -31.63 22.02
C SER A 10 80.50 -31.67 20.50
N PHE A 11 80.46 -30.49 19.91
CA PHE A 11 80.51 -30.27 18.46
C PHE A 11 81.12 -28.90 18.10
N MET A 12 82.02 -28.39 18.96
CA MET A 12 82.57 -27.03 18.84
C MET A 12 84.07 -27.02 19.08
N LEU A 13 84.79 -27.93 18.42
CA LEU A 13 86.26 -27.95 18.49
C LEU A 13 86.88 -28.56 17.22
N MET A 14 86.43 -28.15 16.03
CA MET A 14 87.09 -28.37 14.73
C MET A 14 86.47 -27.49 13.61
N VAL A 15 86.25 -26.20 13.87
CA VAL A 15 86.09 -25.14 12.84
C VAL A 15 86.79 -23.86 13.33
N SER A 16 87.94 -24.01 13.98
CA SER A 16 88.78 -22.91 14.47
C SER A 16 90.00 -22.66 13.57
N CYS A 17 89.93 -23.07 12.29
CA CYS A 17 91.04 -22.95 11.33
C CYS A 17 90.63 -22.30 9.99
N ALA A 18 89.53 -21.54 9.95
CA ALA A 18 89.09 -20.83 8.73
C ALA A 18 88.62 -19.38 8.95
N LEU A 19 88.77 -18.80 10.16
CA LEU A 19 88.42 -17.41 10.47
C LEU A 19 89.64 -16.50 10.66
N GLN A 20 90.81 -16.94 10.22
CA GLN A 20 92.10 -16.26 10.41
C GLN A 20 92.82 -15.93 9.09
N LEU A 21 92.03 -15.62 8.06
CA LEU A 21 92.51 -15.03 6.81
C LEU A 21 91.53 -13.92 6.43
N GLY A 22 91.78 -12.69 6.89
CA GLY A 22 90.98 -11.51 6.52
C GLY A 22 90.97 -10.32 7.50
N ALA A 23 91.58 -10.41 8.69
CA ALA A 23 91.74 -9.22 9.53
C ALA A 23 92.85 -8.31 8.96
N GLN A 24 92.50 -7.47 7.99
CA GLN A 24 93.19 -6.19 7.82
C GLN A 24 92.70 -5.26 8.94
N ASP A 25 93.63 -4.62 9.64
CA ASP A 25 93.38 -3.78 10.82
C ASP A 25 92.35 -2.68 10.51
N THR A 26 91.23 -2.66 11.25
CA THR A 26 90.31 -1.51 11.26
C THR A 26 91.08 -0.26 11.66
N ARG A 27 91.09 0.75 10.79
CA ARG A 27 91.84 1.98 11.03
C ARG A 27 91.02 2.95 11.88
N ILE A 28 91.49 3.24 13.08
CA ILE A 28 90.88 4.24 13.96
C ILE A 28 91.23 5.64 13.44
N VAL A 29 90.22 6.49 13.26
CA VAL A 29 90.34 7.85 12.73
C VAL A 29 89.68 8.82 13.71
N PRO A 30 90.47 9.51 14.56
CA PRO A 30 89.99 10.64 15.36
C PRO A 30 89.63 11.82 14.47
N ALA A 31 88.57 12.56 14.82
CA ALA A 31 88.11 13.71 14.04
C ALA A 31 89.16 14.85 13.92
N ASP A 32 90.08 14.96 14.87
CA ASP A 32 91.17 15.93 14.92
C ASP A 32 92.49 15.43 14.29
N GLU A 33 92.56 14.14 13.93
CA GLU A 33 93.77 13.50 13.39
C GLU A 33 93.47 12.66 12.11
N ILE A 34 92.77 13.26 11.14
CA ILE A 34 92.40 12.58 9.89
C ILE A 34 93.65 12.36 9.00
N PRO A 35 93.99 11.11 8.63
CA PRO A 35 95.15 10.83 7.79
C PRO A 35 95.00 11.42 6.37
N SER A 36 96.12 11.76 5.73
CA SER A 36 96.11 12.28 4.34
C SER A 36 95.65 11.26 3.28
N SER A 37 95.61 9.97 3.61
CA SER A 37 95.09 8.89 2.76
C SER A 37 94.53 7.74 3.59
N LEU A 38 93.36 7.27 3.16
CA LEU A 38 92.62 6.09 3.62
C LEU A 38 92.18 5.23 2.42
N ARG A 39 92.78 5.42 1.24
CA ARG A 39 92.40 4.73 -0.02
C ARG A 39 92.58 3.21 0.03
N ASP A 40 93.47 2.74 0.90
CA ASP A 40 93.84 1.35 1.12
C ASP A 40 93.18 0.75 2.38
N ALA A 41 92.43 1.53 3.16
CA ALA A 41 91.78 1.05 4.36
C ALA A 41 90.52 0.24 4.01
N GLU A 42 90.52 -1.05 4.36
CA GLU A 42 89.35 -1.92 4.20
C GLU A 42 88.26 -1.61 5.23
N ALA A 43 88.63 -1.16 6.43
CA ALA A 43 87.69 -0.72 7.45
C ALA A 43 88.20 0.52 8.19
N VAL A 44 87.31 1.47 8.48
CA VAL A 44 87.60 2.65 9.30
C VAL A 44 86.65 2.74 10.48
N LYS A 45 87.16 3.14 11.64
CA LYS A 45 86.36 3.46 12.83
C LYS A 45 86.57 4.93 13.21
N LEU A 46 85.49 5.69 13.23
CA LEU A 46 85.51 7.12 13.50
C LEU A 46 85.34 7.35 15.02
N THR A 47 86.18 8.20 15.60
CA THR A 47 86.12 8.56 17.02
C THR A 47 86.21 10.07 17.20
N GLY A 48 85.72 10.59 18.34
CA GLY A 48 85.72 12.03 18.62
C GLY A 48 84.52 12.75 18.00
N THR A 49 84.53 14.08 18.00
CA THR A 49 83.40 14.90 17.51
C THR A 49 83.56 15.24 16.04
N TRP A 50 82.62 14.80 15.23
CA TRP A 50 82.57 14.98 13.79
C TRP A 50 81.56 16.04 13.39
N GLU A 51 82.04 17.07 12.69
CA GLU A 51 81.21 18.05 11.98
C GLU A 51 81.40 17.91 10.45
N THR A 52 80.60 18.63 9.68
CA THR A 52 80.62 18.63 8.21
C THR A 52 82.04 18.87 7.64
N SER A 53 82.87 19.67 8.31
CA SER A 53 84.24 19.96 7.88
C SER A 53 85.15 18.72 7.97
N ASN A 54 85.10 17.97 9.08
CA ASN A 54 85.86 16.72 9.25
C ASN A 54 85.45 15.67 8.22
N PHE A 55 84.15 15.59 7.91
CA PHE A 55 83.64 14.71 6.88
C PHE A 55 84.14 15.08 5.47
N SER A 56 84.36 16.37 5.19
CA SER A 56 85.02 16.82 3.96
C SER A 56 86.47 16.33 3.86
N GLU A 57 87.20 16.41 4.96
CA GLU A 57 88.57 15.89 5.06
C GLU A 57 88.63 14.37 4.93
N LEU A 58 87.72 13.65 5.58
CA LEU A 58 87.58 12.20 5.45
C LEU A 58 87.33 11.80 3.99
N LYS A 59 86.46 12.52 3.27
CA LYS A 59 86.21 12.30 1.85
C LYS A 59 87.49 12.45 1.01
N MET A 60 88.32 13.46 1.30
CA MET A 60 89.62 13.62 0.62
C MET A 60 90.54 12.43 0.89
N ALA A 61 90.62 11.99 2.15
CA ALA A 61 91.43 10.84 2.56
C ALA A 61 90.98 9.54 1.88
N LEU A 62 89.66 9.32 1.77
CA LEU A 62 89.07 8.16 1.07
C LEU A 62 89.33 8.18 -0.45
N GLY A 63 89.68 9.33 -1.01
CA GLY A 63 90.05 9.48 -2.42
C GLY A 63 88.86 9.57 -3.38
N THR A 64 87.67 9.95 -2.89
CA THR A 64 86.42 10.07 -3.66
C THR A 64 86.11 11.51 -4.10
N ASN A 65 87.14 12.37 -4.16
CA ASN A 65 87.06 13.82 -4.38
C ASN A 65 87.31 14.29 -5.83
N GLY A 66 87.49 13.35 -6.78
CA GLY A 66 87.63 13.62 -8.21
C GLY A 66 86.40 13.24 -9.02
N ILE A 67 86.23 13.82 -10.22
CA ILE A 67 85.14 13.45 -11.14
C ILE A 67 85.29 11.97 -11.53
N GLY A 68 84.32 11.15 -11.15
CA GLY A 68 84.34 9.70 -11.39
C GLY A 68 85.31 8.92 -10.48
N ALA A 69 85.91 9.56 -9.48
CA ALA A 69 86.76 8.88 -8.51
C ALA A 69 85.92 7.95 -7.61
N SER A 70 86.42 6.75 -7.35
CA SER A 70 85.77 5.75 -6.51
C SER A 70 86.76 5.10 -5.57
N ASN A 71 86.31 4.74 -4.37
CA ASN A 71 87.04 3.87 -3.47
C ASN A 71 86.58 2.41 -3.68
N THR A 72 87.50 1.49 -3.91
CA THR A 72 87.19 0.07 -4.21
C THR A 72 87.65 -0.88 -3.12
N VAL A 73 88.10 -0.33 -1.98
CA VAL A 73 88.70 -1.09 -0.87
C VAL A 73 87.87 -0.98 0.40
N LEU A 74 87.37 0.21 0.72
CA LEU A 74 86.61 0.45 1.94
C LEU A 74 85.35 -0.41 1.97
N ALA A 75 85.34 -1.41 2.84
CA ALA A 75 84.27 -2.37 3.05
C ALA A 75 83.42 -2.06 4.27
N LYS A 76 83.96 -1.36 5.27
CA LYS A 76 83.25 -1.01 6.50
C LYS A 76 83.57 0.39 7.00
N VAL A 77 82.54 1.12 7.43
CA VAL A 77 82.67 2.35 8.22
C VAL A 77 81.94 2.16 9.54
N ASP A 78 82.65 2.40 10.64
CA ASP A 78 82.11 2.28 11.99
C ASP A 78 82.10 3.65 12.67
N LEU A 79 80.90 4.20 12.91
CA LEU A 79 80.68 5.46 13.61
C LEU A 79 80.21 5.23 15.06
N SER A 80 80.28 4.01 15.60
CA SER A 80 79.69 3.70 16.92
C SER A 80 80.27 4.49 18.09
N GLU A 81 81.46 5.07 17.92
CA GLU A 81 82.18 5.90 18.91
C GLU A 81 82.40 7.36 18.43
N ALA A 82 81.74 7.76 17.35
CA ALA A 82 81.73 9.14 16.89
C ALA A 82 80.63 9.92 17.61
N PHE A 83 80.95 11.12 18.08
CA PHE A 83 79.98 12.14 18.46
C PHE A 83 79.69 13.00 17.24
N ILE A 84 78.44 13.34 16.97
CA ILE A 84 78.05 14.10 15.79
C ILE A 84 77.66 15.51 16.22
N ALA A 85 78.31 16.53 15.66
CA ALA A 85 77.94 17.91 15.95
C ALA A 85 76.56 18.24 15.37
N ASP A 86 75.81 19.12 16.03
CA ASP A 86 74.52 19.61 15.53
C ASP A 86 74.62 20.09 14.07
N TRP A 87 73.57 19.81 13.28
CA TRP A 87 73.45 20.25 11.88
C TRP A 87 74.49 19.64 10.92
N THR A 88 75.00 18.44 11.23
CA THR A 88 76.02 17.81 10.41
C THR A 88 75.46 17.24 9.11
N SER A 89 76.12 17.56 8.00
CA SER A 89 75.79 17.09 6.65
C SER A 89 76.81 16.08 6.16
N LEU A 90 76.34 14.95 5.62
CA LEU A 90 77.18 14.02 4.85
C LEU A 90 77.32 14.41 3.38
N TYR A 91 76.68 15.49 2.95
CA TYR A 91 76.98 16.15 1.69
C TYR A 91 78.03 17.24 1.92
N VAL A 92 79.21 17.05 1.34
CA VAL A 92 80.40 17.87 1.61
C VAL A 92 81.05 18.35 0.31
N SER A 93 81.76 19.47 0.40
CA SER A 93 82.58 20.00 -0.70
C SER A 93 84.05 19.70 -0.43
N ALA A 94 84.64 18.80 -1.22
CA ALA A 94 86.02 18.36 -1.07
C ALA A 94 86.72 18.30 -2.44
N GLY A 95 87.87 18.97 -2.57
CA GLY A 95 88.60 19.05 -3.84
C GLY A 95 87.81 19.79 -4.92
N PHE A 96 87.49 19.11 -6.03
CA PHE A 96 86.78 19.68 -7.19
C PHE A 96 85.29 19.31 -7.24
N THR A 97 84.77 18.62 -6.21
CA THR A 97 83.41 18.06 -6.23
C THR A 97 82.65 18.33 -4.93
N SER A 98 81.35 18.61 -5.04
CA SER A 98 80.39 18.54 -3.93
C SER A 98 79.55 17.28 -4.10
N ASN A 99 79.73 16.32 -3.19
CA ASN A 99 79.11 15.00 -3.28
C ASN A 99 79.14 14.32 -1.89
N GLY A 100 78.36 13.27 -1.67
CA GLY A 100 78.31 12.57 -0.39
C GLY A 100 79.66 11.98 0.04
N VAL A 101 79.92 11.95 1.34
CA VAL A 101 81.21 11.51 1.93
C VAL A 101 81.63 10.13 1.42
N PHE A 102 80.71 9.17 1.43
CA PHE A 102 80.97 7.79 1.04
C PHE A 102 80.59 7.48 -0.41
N SER A 103 80.19 8.49 -1.20
CA SER A 103 79.82 8.28 -2.60
C SER A 103 80.97 7.62 -3.38
N GLY A 104 80.64 6.57 -4.12
CA GLY A 104 81.58 5.79 -4.93
C GLY A 104 82.47 4.84 -4.13
N CYS A 105 82.15 4.55 -2.85
CA CYS A 105 82.80 3.48 -2.09
C CYS A 105 82.21 2.12 -2.51
N LYS A 106 82.65 1.61 -3.66
CA LYS A 106 82.08 0.44 -4.34
C LYS A 106 82.18 -0.87 -3.54
N ALA A 107 83.12 -0.96 -2.60
CA ALA A 107 83.29 -2.13 -1.74
C ALA A 107 82.53 -2.02 -0.41
N LEU A 108 81.92 -0.87 -0.09
CA LEU A 108 81.31 -0.61 1.21
C LEU A 108 80.09 -1.51 1.41
N LYS A 109 80.18 -2.43 2.37
CA LYS A 109 79.13 -3.40 2.70
C LYS A 109 78.35 -3.05 3.95
N GLU A 110 79.04 -2.46 4.94
CA GLU A 110 78.51 -2.23 6.27
C GLU A 110 78.81 -0.80 6.72
N VAL A 111 77.77 -0.11 7.19
CA VAL A 111 77.88 1.18 7.88
C VAL A 111 77.26 1.00 9.27
N VAL A 112 78.08 1.12 10.31
CA VAL A 112 77.60 1.13 11.69
C VAL A 112 77.35 2.58 12.08
N MET A 113 76.10 2.95 12.27
CA MET A 113 75.70 4.31 12.68
C MET A 113 76.07 4.57 14.15
N PRO A 114 76.23 5.85 14.57
CA PRO A 114 76.38 6.18 15.97
C PRO A 114 75.09 5.88 16.73
N VAL A 115 75.11 6.00 18.07
CA VAL A 115 73.90 5.85 18.90
C VAL A 115 72.82 6.83 18.46
N ALA A 116 71.54 6.51 18.70
CA ALA A 116 70.41 7.25 18.16
C ALA A 116 70.43 8.74 18.50
N GLU A 117 70.87 9.10 19.72
CA GLU A 117 71.01 10.49 20.17
C GLU A 117 72.00 11.27 19.30
N GLU A 118 73.09 10.62 18.88
CA GLU A 118 74.11 11.23 18.02
C GLU A 118 73.69 11.20 16.55
N ALA A 119 73.08 10.11 16.10
CA ALA A 119 72.55 9.98 14.75
C ALA A 119 71.46 11.04 14.42
N ALA A 120 70.76 11.53 15.45
CA ALA A 120 69.77 12.60 15.32
C ALA A 120 70.38 13.96 14.96
N HIS A 121 71.69 14.17 15.09
CA HIS A 121 72.34 15.44 14.72
C HIS A 121 72.64 15.56 13.22
N PHE A 122 72.44 14.49 12.43
CA PHE A 122 72.55 14.55 10.99
C PHE A 122 71.33 15.24 10.34
N THR A 123 71.59 16.12 9.36
CA THR A 123 70.53 16.87 8.65
C THR A 123 70.48 16.62 7.15
N SER A 124 71.55 16.12 6.53
CA SER A 124 71.56 15.81 5.09
C SER A 124 72.32 14.54 4.77
N PHE A 125 71.64 13.63 4.08
CA PHE A 125 72.20 12.41 3.51
C PHE A 125 72.32 12.51 1.99
N GLU A 126 72.29 13.73 1.43
CA GLU A 126 72.37 13.92 -0.02
C GLU A 126 73.62 13.22 -0.58
N LYS A 127 73.39 12.25 -1.48
CA LYS A 127 74.39 11.41 -2.14
C LYS A 127 75.32 10.65 -1.19
N ALA A 128 75.01 10.56 0.11
CA ALA A 128 75.91 10.07 1.15
C ALA A 128 76.55 8.71 0.79
N PHE A 129 75.75 7.80 0.23
CA PHE A 129 76.14 6.45 -0.17
C PHE A 129 75.94 6.18 -1.67
N ALA A 130 75.83 7.22 -2.50
CA ALA A 130 75.60 7.05 -3.93
C ALA A 130 76.72 6.23 -4.59
N ASN A 131 76.38 5.17 -5.31
CA ASN A 131 77.23 4.18 -5.97
C ASN A 131 78.06 3.31 -5.00
N CYS A 132 77.58 3.11 -3.77
CA CYS A 132 78.06 2.07 -2.86
C CYS A 132 77.44 0.72 -3.23
N GLY A 133 77.85 0.18 -4.39
CA GLY A 133 77.21 -0.98 -5.01
C GLY A 133 77.17 -2.24 -4.13
N ALA A 134 78.06 -2.40 -3.15
CA ALA A 134 78.11 -3.55 -2.24
C ALA A 134 77.33 -3.36 -0.92
N LEU A 135 76.68 -2.21 -0.70
CA LEU A 135 76.02 -1.90 0.58
C LEU A 135 74.77 -2.76 0.73
N GLU A 136 74.75 -3.66 1.72
CA GLU A 136 73.64 -4.61 1.90
C GLU A 136 72.54 -4.07 2.82
N LYS A 137 72.95 -3.37 3.89
CA LYS A 137 72.07 -2.80 4.91
C LYS A 137 72.70 -1.57 5.56
N VAL A 138 71.85 -0.61 5.92
CA VAL A 138 72.18 0.48 6.84
C VAL A 138 71.01 0.67 7.79
N ASP A 139 71.30 0.90 9.08
CA ASP A 139 70.29 1.24 10.07
C ASP A 139 70.18 2.75 10.20
N LEU A 140 69.04 3.32 9.78
CA LEU A 140 68.78 4.77 9.79
C LEU A 140 67.75 5.17 10.86
N THR A 141 67.38 4.25 11.74
CA THR A 141 66.28 4.48 12.69
C THR A 141 66.56 5.61 13.69
N GLY A 142 67.84 5.93 13.95
CA GLY A 142 68.25 7.07 14.76
C GLY A 142 68.34 8.41 14.02
N CYS A 143 68.27 8.42 12.68
CA CYS A 143 68.49 9.62 11.84
C CYS A 143 67.24 10.49 11.66
N VAL A 144 66.60 10.86 12.77
CA VAL A 144 65.24 11.45 12.76
C VAL A 144 65.14 12.86 12.17
N ASN A 145 66.24 13.62 12.14
CA ASN A 145 66.27 15.02 11.69
C ASN A 145 66.87 15.21 10.27
N VAL A 146 67.05 14.13 9.50
CA VAL A 146 67.56 14.24 8.13
C VAL A 146 66.48 14.84 7.22
N GLU A 147 66.76 16.02 6.69
CA GLU A 147 65.85 16.82 5.85
C GLU A 147 65.89 16.39 4.37
N THR A 148 66.93 15.67 3.94
CA THR A 148 67.07 15.21 2.55
C THR A 148 67.83 13.89 2.41
N PHE A 149 67.25 12.99 1.63
CA PHE A 149 67.80 11.73 1.14
C PHE A 149 68.05 11.75 -0.37
N ASN A 150 68.14 12.94 -0.96
CA ASN A 150 68.33 13.12 -2.40
C ASN A 150 69.56 12.31 -2.89
N ASN A 151 69.35 11.38 -3.81
CA ASN A 151 70.37 10.44 -4.30
C ASN A 151 71.13 9.64 -3.21
N ALA A 152 70.65 9.57 -1.97
CA ALA A 152 71.38 9.01 -0.83
C ALA A 152 71.91 7.59 -1.08
N PHE A 153 71.09 6.76 -1.74
CA PHE A 153 71.40 5.36 -2.07
C PHE A 153 71.36 5.08 -3.58
N TYR A 154 71.51 6.11 -4.42
CA TYR A 154 71.57 5.95 -5.87
C TYR A 154 72.61 4.88 -6.25
N GLY A 155 72.22 3.82 -6.97
CA GLY A 155 73.13 2.78 -7.43
C GLY A 155 73.68 1.85 -6.33
N CYS A 156 73.00 1.75 -5.18
CA CYS A 156 73.30 0.75 -4.16
C CYS A 156 72.70 -0.62 -4.55
N GLU A 157 73.32 -1.28 -5.51
CA GLU A 157 72.77 -2.48 -6.17
C GLU A 157 72.49 -3.67 -5.23
N HIS A 158 73.17 -3.79 -4.08
CA HIS A 158 72.98 -4.88 -3.11
C HIS A 158 72.10 -4.50 -1.90
N LEU A 159 71.56 -3.28 -1.85
CA LEU A 159 70.76 -2.82 -0.72
C LEU A 159 69.39 -3.50 -0.74
N ALA A 160 69.16 -4.42 0.20
CA ALA A 160 68.01 -5.32 0.14
C ALA A 160 66.76 -4.79 0.86
N THR A 161 66.95 -4.06 1.96
CA THR A 161 65.87 -3.55 2.82
C THR A 161 66.28 -2.23 3.45
N VAL A 162 65.35 -1.29 3.62
CA VAL A 162 65.59 -0.05 4.37
C VAL A 162 64.35 0.32 5.20
N ASP A 163 64.57 0.82 6.41
CA ASP A 163 63.53 1.31 7.32
C ASP A 163 63.69 2.82 7.54
N PHE A 164 62.70 3.60 7.08
CA PHE A 164 62.60 5.04 7.28
C PHE A 164 61.46 5.43 8.23
N GLY A 165 60.86 4.50 8.97
CA GLY A 165 59.66 4.79 9.77
C GLY A 165 59.81 5.97 10.75
N THR A 166 61.03 6.21 11.25
CA THR A 166 61.36 7.32 12.16
C THR A 166 61.88 8.59 11.47
N ASN A 167 62.09 8.58 10.16
CA ASN A 167 62.78 9.63 9.40
C ASN A 167 61.76 10.66 8.87
N THR A 168 61.18 11.46 9.77
CA THR A 168 60.03 12.32 9.46
C THR A 168 60.38 13.74 9.00
N ALA A 169 61.65 14.13 9.01
CA ALA A 169 62.09 15.50 8.67
C ALA A 169 62.20 15.77 7.16
N ALA A 170 62.30 14.73 6.32
CA ALA A 170 62.45 14.84 4.87
C ALA A 170 61.11 15.15 4.15
N VAL A 171 60.65 16.40 4.27
CA VAL A 171 59.33 16.84 3.80
C VAL A 171 59.36 17.76 2.57
N GLU A 172 60.54 18.15 2.08
CA GLU A 172 60.64 18.94 0.85
C GLU A 172 60.35 18.09 -0.39
N SER A 173 59.76 18.69 -1.43
CA SER A 173 59.38 18.00 -2.68
C SER A 173 60.53 17.29 -3.41
N SER A 174 61.78 17.69 -3.17
CA SER A 174 62.98 17.09 -3.76
C SER A 174 63.74 16.18 -2.80
N ALA A 175 63.32 16.07 -1.54
CA ALA A 175 64.04 15.39 -0.47
C ALA A 175 64.29 13.91 -0.76
N TRP A 176 63.44 13.27 -1.56
CA TRP A 176 63.53 11.85 -1.90
C TRP A 176 63.98 11.58 -3.35
N SER A 177 64.32 12.63 -4.11
CA SER A 177 64.60 12.48 -5.55
C SER A 177 65.75 11.48 -5.77
N SER A 178 65.51 10.47 -6.61
CA SER A 178 66.47 9.40 -6.91
C SER A 178 67.05 8.69 -5.67
N ALA A 179 66.36 8.70 -4.51
CA ALA A 179 66.92 8.18 -3.26
C ALA A 179 67.36 6.73 -3.37
N PHE A 180 66.59 5.87 -4.08
CA PHE A 180 66.89 4.45 -4.33
C PHE A 180 67.02 4.13 -5.82
N GLU A 181 67.28 5.12 -6.68
CA GLU A 181 67.38 4.86 -8.13
C GLU A 181 68.49 3.83 -8.40
N ASN A 182 68.17 2.75 -9.11
CA ASN A 182 69.02 1.58 -9.39
C ASN A 182 69.42 0.72 -8.17
N CYS A 183 68.66 0.74 -7.07
CA CYS A 183 68.78 -0.25 -6.00
C CYS A 183 68.14 -1.58 -6.42
N THR A 184 68.81 -2.33 -7.28
CA THR A 184 68.22 -3.52 -7.95
C THR A 184 67.91 -4.69 -7.02
N ALA A 185 68.54 -4.78 -5.83
CA ALA A 185 68.22 -5.79 -4.81
C ALA A 185 67.15 -5.37 -3.80
N LEU A 186 66.63 -4.15 -3.86
CA LEU A 186 65.69 -3.63 -2.86
C LEU A 186 64.34 -4.33 -2.99
N THR A 187 63.95 -5.07 -1.95
CA THR A 187 62.72 -5.87 -1.94
C THR A 187 61.64 -5.28 -1.03
N HIS A 188 62.04 -4.68 0.09
CA HIS A 188 61.15 -4.16 1.12
C HIS A 188 61.58 -2.77 1.58
N VAL A 189 60.63 -1.85 1.70
CA VAL A 189 60.86 -0.49 2.20
C VAL A 189 59.78 -0.13 3.23
N THR A 190 60.19 0.35 4.40
CA THR A 190 59.27 0.99 5.36
C THR A 190 59.37 2.51 5.20
N LEU A 191 58.26 3.18 4.93
CA LEU A 191 58.19 4.62 4.71
C LEU A 191 57.85 5.39 6.00
N PRO A 192 58.30 6.65 6.14
CA PRO A 192 57.92 7.50 7.27
C PRO A 192 56.44 7.90 7.21
N ALA A 193 55.91 8.32 8.36
CA ALA A 193 54.53 8.81 8.47
C ALA A 193 54.22 9.96 7.49
N VAL A 194 55.21 10.81 7.23
CA VAL A 194 55.19 11.86 6.22
C VAL A 194 56.25 11.53 5.18
N PHE A 195 55.84 10.85 4.10
CA PHE A 195 56.66 10.61 2.92
C PHE A 195 56.15 11.47 1.76
N VAL A 196 57.08 12.17 1.10
CA VAL A 196 56.75 13.05 -0.04
C VAL A 196 57.30 12.40 -1.31
N PRO A 197 56.43 11.83 -2.17
CA PRO A 197 56.85 11.29 -3.46
C PRO A 197 57.62 12.32 -4.29
N ALA A 198 58.68 11.87 -4.96
CA ALA A 198 59.55 12.70 -5.78
C ALA A 198 59.93 11.96 -7.08
N SER A 199 60.64 12.65 -7.98
CA SER A 199 61.14 12.05 -9.21
C SER A 199 62.08 10.88 -8.92
N LYS A 200 61.86 9.75 -9.60
CA LYS A 200 62.74 8.57 -9.64
C LYS A 200 63.08 7.88 -8.31
N VAL A 201 62.30 8.08 -7.25
CA VAL A 201 62.60 7.53 -5.91
C VAL A 201 62.95 6.04 -5.95
N PHE A 202 62.16 5.23 -6.66
CA PHE A 202 62.34 3.77 -6.81
C PHE A 202 62.67 3.35 -8.25
N SER A 203 63.12 4.28 -9.10
CA SER A 203 63.42 3.96 -10.50
C SER A 203 64.49 2.86 -10.56
N GLY A 204 64.26 1.79 -11.32
CA GLY A 204 65.18 0.68 -11.44
C GLY A 204 65.23 -0.29 -10.24
N CYS A 205 64.37 -0.12 -9.23
CA CYS A 205 64.19 -1.08 -8.13
C CYS A 205 63.42 -2.34 -8.60
N THR A 206 64.02 -3.09 -9.52
CA THR A 206 63.38 -4.22 -10.20
C THR A 206 62.98 -5.39 -9.30
N ALA A 207 63.52 -5.49 -8.08
CA ALA A 207 63.19 -6.52 -7.10
C ALA A 207 62.16 -6.08 -6.04
N LEU A 208 61.62 -4.86 -6.13
CA LEU A 208 60.71 -4.32 -5.12
C LEU A 208 59.42 -5.14 -5.08
N GLN A 209 59.04 -5.60 -3.89
CA GLN A 209 57.88 -6.45 -3.65
C GLN A 209 56.92 -5.83 -2.64
N GLU A 210 57.43 -5.12 -1.64
CA GLU A 210 56.62 -4.60 -0.56
C GLU A 210 57.05 -3.20 -0.13
N ILE A 211 56.04 -2.36 0.08
CA ILE A 211 56.18 -1.07 0.72
C ILE A 211 55.24 -1.07 1.93
N ASP A 212 55.83 -0.96 3.12
CA ASP A 212 55.09 -0.72 4.35
C ASP A 212 54.92 0.78 4.55
N TRP A 213 53.69 1.27 4.36
CA TRP A 213 53.30 2.64 4.64
C TRP A 213 52.14 2.69 5.65
N THR A 214 52.12 1.76 6.60
CA THR A 214 51.17 1.74 7.74
C THR A 214 51.09 3.07 8.48
N ALA A 215 52.22 3.76 8.63
CA ALA A 215 52.28 5.04 9.32
C ALA A 215 51.71 6.24 8.53
N CYS A 216 51.24 6.04 7.29
CA CYS A 216 50.80 7.12 6.40
C CYS A 216 49.71 8.01 7.03
N GLN A 217 49.99 9.31 7.13
CA GLN A 217 49.04 10.31 7.66
C GLN A 217 48.35 11.13 6.56
N ALA A 218 48.39 10.66 5.30
CA ALA A 218 47.80 11.37 4.17
C ALA A 218 46.28 11.50 4.33
N VAL A 219 45.78 12.73 4.18
CA VAL A 219 44.35 13.06 4.12
C VAL A 219 43.86 13.32 2.69
N GLU A 220 44.80 13.51 1.76
CA GLU A 220 44.58 13.63 0.32
C GLU A 220 45.58 12.71 -0.40
N VAL A 221 45.25 12.28 -1.61
CA VAL A 221 46.10 11.36 -2.39
C VAL A 221 47.41 12.07 -2.77
N PRO A 222 48.59 11.53 -2.40
CA PRO A 222 49.88 12.12 -2.79
C PRO A 222 50.08 12.11 -4.30
N VAL A 223 50.88 13.06 -4.82
CA VAL A 223 51.20 13.13 -6.25
C VAL A 223 51.89 11.84 -6.72
N PHE A 224 51.38 11.25 -7.79
CA PHE A 224 51.98 10.09 -8.45
C PHE A 224 52.89 10.55 -9.59
N TYR A 225 54.21 10.46 -9.41
CA TYR A 225 55.19 10.73 -10.47
C TYR A 225 55.45 9.44 -11.27
N ALA A 226 55.21 9.45 -12.58
CA ALA A 226 55.39 8.25 -13.39
C ALA A 226 56.85 7.74 -13.37
N ASP A 227 57.81 8.67 -13.40
CA ASP A 227 59.24 8.35 -13.38
C ASP A 227 59.74 7.83 -12.02
N MET A 228 58.97 7.99 -10.93
CA MET A 228 59.26 7.41 -9.61
C MET A 228 59.45 5.90 -9.67
N TRP A 229 58.77 5.24 -10.61
CA TRP A 229 58.67 3.80 -10.75
C TRP A 229 59.25 3.29 -12.08
N ASP A 230 59.99 4.11 -12.82
CA ASP A 230 60.56 3.72 -14.11
C ASP A 230 61.36 2.42 -13.96
N GLY A 231 60.94 1.35 -14.63
CA GLY A 231 61.56 0.02 -14.54
C GLY A 231 61.08 -0.88 -13.40
N VAL A 232 60.00 -0.51 -12.69
CA VAL A 232 59.34 -1.31 -11.64
C VAL A 232 58.01 -1.86 -12.15
N GLU A 233 57.72 -3.13 -11.91
CA GLU A 233 56.42 -3.75 -12.22
C GLU A 233 55.41 -3.47 -11.09
N LEU A 234 54.60 -2.42 -11.23
CA LEU A 234 53.68 -1.94 -10.18
C LEU A 234 52.72 -3.02 -9.65
N SER A 235 52.17 -3.86 -10.54
CA SER A 235 51.28 -4.97 -10.14
C SER A 235 51.97 -6.08 -9.34
N GLY A 236 53.30 -6.06 -9.24
CA GLY A 236 54.10 -6.96 -8.40
C GLY A 236 54.41 -6.38 -7.02
N VAL A 237 54.12 -5.10 -6.77
CA VAL A 237 54.44 -4.40 -5.53
C VAL A 237 53.20 -4.27 -4.65
N THR A 238 53.27 -4.79 -3.43
CA THR A 238 52.26 -4.62 -2.40
C THR A 238 52.50 -3.34 -1.60
N LEU A 239 51.49 -2.48 -1.51
CA LEU A 239 51.48 -1.30 -0.64
C LEU A 239 50.52 -1.55 0.53
N LYS A 240 51.09 -1.61 1.74
CA LYS A 240 50.34 -1.80 2.99
C LYS A 240 49.91 -0.46 3.58
N LEU A 241 48.62 -0.33 3.86
CA LEU A 241 47.99 0.89 4.39
C LEU A 241 46.99 0.56 5.50
N ASP A 242 46.80 1.50 6.43
CA ASP A 242 45.64 1.51 7.31
C ASP A 242 44.37 1.90 6.53
N HIS A 243 43.20 1.45 7.03
CA HIS A 243 41.92 1.53 6.30
C HIS A 243 41.56 2.91 5.72
N PRO A 244 41.71 4.04 6.44
CA PRO A 244 41.39 5.35 5.87
C PRO A 244 42.24 5.67 4.63
N GLN A 245 43.52 5.35 4.65
CA GLN A 245 44.44 5.56 3.53
C GLN A 245 44.22 4.53 2.43
N TYR A 246 43.91 3.27 2.76
CA TYR A 246 43.53 2.26 1.78
C TYR A 246 42.36 2.75 0.90
N VAL A 247 41.30 3.27 1.51
CA VAL A 247 40.14 3.82 0.79
C VAL A 247 40.54 4.98 -0.12
N LEU A 248 41.35 5.92 0.38
CA LEU A 248 41.84 7.06 -0.40
C LEU A 248 42.66 6.62 -1.64
N PHE A 249 43.60 5.67 -1.46
CA PHE A 249 44.51 5.23 -2.51
C PHE A 249 43.82 4.31 -3.52
N LYS A 250 42.88 3.46 -3.07
CA LYS A 250 42.09 2.59 -3.95
C LYS A 250 41.21 3.37 -4.92
N ALA A 251 40.76 4.57 -4.53
CA ALA A 251 39.96 5.44 -5.39
C ALA A 251 40.79 6.14 -6.48
N ASP A 252 42.12 6.23 -6.34
CA ASP A 252 42.99 6.91 -7.31
C ASP A 252 43.47 5.97 -8.42
N ALA A 253 43.35 6.40 -9.68
CA ALA A 253 43.68 5.59 -10.85
C ALA A 253 45.20 5.32 -11.00
N SER A 254 46.06 6.13 -10.38
CA SER A 254 47.51 5.96 -10.47
C SER A 254 48.02 5.04 -9.36
N TRP A 255 47.63 5.30 -8.10
CA TRP A 255 48.03 4.50 -6.95
C TRP A 255 47.41 3.10 -6.92
N SER A 256 46.21 2.91 -7.49
CA SER A 256 45.58 1.59 -7.62
C SER A 256 46.26 0.64 -8.62
N GLN A 257 47.35 1.06 -9.29
CA GLN A 257 48.20 0.17 -10.09
C GLN A 257 49.06 -0.77 -9.22
N LEU A 258 49.26 -0.44 -7.94
CA LEU A 258 49.90 -1.29 -6.94
C LEU A 258 48.89 -2.31 -6.36
N ASN A 259 49.39 -3.39 -5.77
CA ASN A 259 48.56 -4.28 -4.96
C ASN A 259 48.31 -3.64 -3.58
N LEU A 260 47.14 -3.06 -3.37
CA LEU A 260 46.81 -2.43 -2.08
C LEU A 260 46.34 -3.47 -1.05
N GLU A 261 46.97 -3.49 0.12
CA GLU A 261 46.59 -4.31 1.28
C GLU A 261 46.01 -3.43 2.39
N ASP A 262 44.77 -3.73 2.80
CA ASP A 262 44.09 -3.07 3.93
C ASP A 262 44.38 -3.82 5.22
N LEU A 263 45.15 -3.21 6.12
CA LEU A 263 45.58 -3.87 7.35
C LEU A 263 44.55 -3.78 8.49
N ASN A 264 43.56 -2.88 8.38
CA ASN A 264 42.57 -2.63 9.43
C ASN A 264 41.15 -2.44 8.85
N PRO A 265 40.65 -3.35 7.98
CA PRO A 265 39.37 -3.16 7.32
C PRO A 265 38.24 -2.95 8.33
N GLU A 266 37.38 -1.95 8.11
CA GLU A 266 36.16 -1.82 8.90
C GLU A 266 35.34 -3.12 8.80
N PRO A 267 34.80 -3.64 9.92
CA PRO A 267 34.02 -4.87 9.89
C PRO A 267 32.79 -4.67 9.00
N SER A 268 32.53 -5.62 8.10
CA SER A 268 31.31 -5.67 7.28
C SER A 268 30.08 -5.41 8.14
N THR A 269 29.18 -4.54 7.67
CA THR A 269 27.86 -4.32 8.29
C THR A 269 26.77 -5.15 7.61
N GLU A 270 27.12 -5.91 6.57
CA GLU A 270 26.22 -6.84 5.90
C GLU A 270 26.57 -8.28 6.27
N PHE A 271 25.57 -9.06 6.66
CA PHE A 271 25.75 -10.42 7.16
C PHE A 271 24.77 -11.39 6.48
N THR A 272 25.27 -12.58 6.14
CA THR A 272 24.41 -13.75 5.89
C THR A 272 24.43 -14.64 7.13
N VAL A 273 23.26 -14.94 7.68
CA VAL A 273 23.10 -15.68 8.94
C VAL A 273 22.31 -16.95 8.68
N ASP A 274 22.92 -18.10 8.89
CA ASP A 274 22.23 -19.39 8.89
C ASP A 274 21.68 -19.68 10.30
N ALA A 275 20.48 -20.26 10.39
CA ALA A 275 19.88 -20.62 11.67
C ALA A 275 20.75 -21.55 12.54
N SER A 276 21.65 -22.33 11.93
CA SER A 276 22.57 -23.24 12.63
C SER A 276 23.85 -22.57 13.14
N ASP A 277 24.15 -21.35 12.69
CA ASP A 277 25.38 -20.60 13.04
C ASP A 277 25.10 -19.10 13.21
N ILE A 278 24.32 -18.77 14.25
CA ILE A 278 23.97 -17.38 14.58
C ILE A 278 25.13 -16.73 15.33
N PRO A 279 25.76 -15.65 14.80
CA PRO A 279 26.83 -14.96 15.49
C PRO A 279 26.41 -14.41 16.86
N SER A 280 27.34 -14.37 17.82
CA SER A 280 27.04 -13.87 19.18
C SER A 280 26.70 -12.37 19.24
N SER A 281 26.96 -11.61 18.17
CA SER A 281 26.65 -10.18 18.07
C SER A 281 26.52 -9.74 16.61
N LEU A 282 25.42 -9.07 16.30
CA LEU A 282 25.05 -8.46 15.02
C LEU A 282 24.67 -6.97 15.20
N LYS A 283 25.10 -6.35 16.30
CA LYS A 283 24.72 -4.99 16.71
C LYS A 283 25.09 -3.87 15.72
N LYS A 284 26.06 -4.11 14.84
CA LYS A 284 26.48 -3.17 13.79
C LYS A 284 25.91 -3.54 12.42
N ALA A 285 25.12 -4.60 12.34
CA ALA A 285 24.57 -5.05 11.08
C ALA A 285 23.56 -4.03 10.55
N THR A 286 23.80 -3.54 9.34
CA THR A 286 22.87 -2.68 8.57
C THR A 286 21.97 -3.52 7.68
N VAL A 287 22.46 -4.67 7.20
CA VAL A 287 21.70 -5.64 6.39
C VAL A 287 21.95 -7.05 6.90
N ILE A 288 20.89 -7.83 7.04
CA ILE A 288 20.97 -9.26 7.35
C ILE A 288 20.16 -10.06 6.35
N THR A 289 20.79 -11.07 5.74
CA THR A 289 20.12 -12.10 4.95
C THR A 289 20.09 -13.39 5.75
N LEU A 290 18.88 -13.91 6.00
CA LEU A 290 18.68 -15.16 6.72
C LEU A 290 18.64 -16.34 5.76
N THR A 291 19.25 -17.45 6.16
CA THR A 291 19.26 -18.72 5.41
C THR A 291 19.04 -19.90 6.36
N GLY A 292 18.72 -21.07 5.81
CA GLY A 292 18.50 -22.27 6.61
C GLY A 292 17.06 -22.39 7.13
N THR A 293 16.86 -23.21 8.17
CA THR A 293 15.54 -23.52 8.73
C THR A 293 15.35 -22.84 10.08
N TRP A 294 14.36 -21.97 10.17
CA TRP A 294 14.11 -21.10 11.31
C TRP A 294 12.86 -21.51 12.07
N ASP A 295 13.02 -21.72 13.37
CA ASP A 295 11.94 -21.83 14.34
C ASP A 295 11.93 -20.62 15.28
N SER A 296 10.96 -20.55 16.19
CA SER A 296 10.87 -19.47 17.18
C SER A 296 12.15 -19.34 18.05
N SER A 297 12.87 -20.45 18.30
CA SER A 297 14.09 -20.43 19.11
C SER A 297 15.26 -19.76 18.37
N ALA A 298 15.42 -20.06 17.07
CA ALA A 298 16.41 -19.42 16.21
C ALA A 298 16.15 -17.91 16.07
N PHE A 299 14.89 -17.50 15.88
CA PHE A 299 14.55 -16.07 15.86
C PHE A 299 14.80 -15.36 17.19
N ASN A 300 14.58 -16.03 18.33
CA ASN A 300 14.95 -15.48 19.64
C ASN A 300 16.46 -15.28 19.77
N LEU A 301 17.27 -16.21 19.27
CA LEU A 301 18.74 -16.07 19.25
C LEU A 301 19.20 -14.94 18.34
N LEU A 302 18.56 -14.77 17.17
CA LEU A 302 18.82 -13.63 16.28
C LEU A 302 18.49 -12.30 16.98
N CYS A 303 17.36 -12.22 17.67
CA CYS A 303 16.98 -11.05 18.47
C CYS A 303 18.07 -10.69 19.50
N MET A 304 18.62 -11.69 20.19
CA MET A 304 19.73 -11.52 21.13
C MET A 304 21.02 -11.03 20.46
N ALA A 305 21.33 -11.51 19.27
CA ALA A 305 22.52 -11.08 18.54
C ALA A 305 22.39 -9.63 18.07
N LEU A 306 21.18 -9.22 17.66
CA LEU A 306 20.86 -7.89 17.14
C LEU A 306 20.82 -6.77 18.19
N MET A 307 20.71 -7.10 19.48
CA MET A 307 20.52 -6.11 20.55
C MET A 307 21.55 -6.27 21.67
N ASP A 308 21.82 -5.19 22.41
CA ASP A 308 22.52 -5.27 23.70
C ASP A 308 21.57 -5.89 24.74
N ASN A 309 21.77 -7.16 25.10
CA ASN A 309 20.93 -7.82 26.10
C ASN A 309 21.29 -7.36 27.52
N PRO A 310 20.31 -6.82 28.29
CA PRO A 310 20.09 -7.34 29.63
C PRO A 310 18.61 -7.26 30.02
N ALA A 311 17.80 -8.29 29.74
CA ALA A 311 16.41 -8.40 30.24
C ALA A 311 15.51 -7.16 29.99
N PHE A 312 15.40 -6.75 28.73
CA PHE A 312 14.28 -6.00 28.11
C PHE A 312 13.83 -4.65 28.72
N GLY A 313 14.62 -3.59 28.49
CA GLY A 313 14.25 -2.18 28.67
C GLY A 313 13.84 -1.46 27.37
N THR A 314 13.97 -0.12 27.32
CA THR A 314 13.71 0.77 26.15
C THR A 314 14.83 0.75 25.10
N SER A 315 15.57 -0.35 24.96
CA SER A 315 16.66 -0.44 23.98
C SER A 315 16.12 -0.37 22.56
N GLU A 316 16.73 0.47 21.73
CA GLU A 316 16.39 0.68 20.32
C GLU A 316 17.52 0.16 19.44
N ASN A 317 17.18 -0.48 18.32
CA ASN A 317 18.14 -0.72 17.26
C ASN A 317 18.05 0.44 16.26
N THR A 318 19.15 1.16 16.09
CA THR A 318 19.24 2.36 15.25
C THR A 318 20.09 2.16 13.99
N VAL A 319 20.47 0.91 13.68
CA VAL A 319 21.39 0.61 12.57
C VAL A 319 20.85 -0.37 11.53
N LEU A 320 20.03 -1.37 11.91
CA LEU A 320 19.56 -2.38 10.98
C LEU A 320 18.48 -1.78 10.08
N GLN A 321 18.79 -1.70 8.79
CA GLN A 321 17.95 -1.09 7.76
C GLN A 321 17.11 -2.11 7.01
N LYS A 322 17.64 -3.33 6.85
CA LYS A 322 17.01 -4.40 6.08
C LYS A 322 17.19 -5.77 6.74
N ILE A 323 16.11 -6.53 6.76
CA ILE A 323 16.16 -7.98 6.97
C ILE A 323 15.58 -8.71 5.77
N ASP A 324 16.32 -9.69 5.25
CA ASP A 324 15.94 -10.48 4.10
C ASP A 324 15.72 -11.94 4.51
N MET A 325 14.48 -12.40 4.46
CA MET A 325 14.07 -13.78 4.78
C MET A 325 13.71 -14.58 3.52
N SER A 326 14.01 -14.10 2.31
CA SER A 326 13.62 -14.74 1.05
C SER A 326 14.14 -16.18 0.89
N ALA A 327 15.25 -16.53 1.56
CA ALA A 327 15.89 -17.84 1.52
C ALA A 327 15.64 -18.71 2.78
N VAL A 328 14.73 -18.29 3.66
CA VAL A 328 14.41 -19.00 4.91
C VAL A 328 13.37 -20.09 4.65
N LYS A 329 13.57 -21.25 5.27
CA LYS A 329 12.50 -22.21 5.55
C LYS A 329 11.95 -21.98 6.95
N VAL A 330 10.65 -21.86 7.10
CA VAL A 330 10.01 -21.56 8.38
C VAL A 330 9.40 -22.85 8.94
N VAL A 331 9.70 -23.18 10.20
CA VAL A 331 9.06 -24.32 10.87
C VAL A 331 7.59 -24.00 11.16
N GLU A 332 6.69 -24.95 10.92
CA GLU A 332 5.26 -24.79 11.19
C GLU A 332 5.01 -24.35 12.65
N GLY A 333 4.22 -23.28 12.86
CA GLY A 333 3.94 -22.74 14.19
C GLY A 333 4.96 -21.72 14.70
N THR A 334 5.79 -21.16 13.82
CA THR A 334 6.83 -20.20 14.22
C THR A 334 6.21 -18.86 14.65
N SER A 335 6.70 -18.32 15.75
CA SER A 335 6.27 -17.04 16.32
C SER A 335 7.42 -16.03 16.24
N LEU A 336 7.09 -14.79 15.83
CA LEU A 336 7.98 -13.64 15.96
C LEU A 336 7.75 -12.86 17.28
N CYS A 337 6.98 -13.46 18.19
CA CYS A 337 6.85 -13.05 19.57
C CYS A 337 7.70 -13.97 20.46
N TRP A 338 8.64 -13.39 21.19
CA TRP A 338 9.43 -14.11 22.17
C TRP A 338 8.53 -14.58 23.33
N GLN A 339 8.35 -15.91 23.44
CA GLN A 339 7.53 -16.59 24.46
C GLN A 339 8.28 -16.87 25.79
N GLY A 340 9.12 -15.93 26.27
CA GLY A 340 10.02 -16.10 27.41
C GLY A 340 9.38 -15.73 28.75
N LEU A 341 10.18 -15.21 29.70
CA LEU A 341 9.65 -14.68 30.98
C LEU A 341 8.73 -13.46 30.80
N SER A 342 8.84 -12.77 29.67
CA SER A 342 8.02 -11.62 29.26
C SER A 342 7.84 -11.68 27.73
N ARG A 343 6.67 -11.29 27.22
CA ARG A 343 6.36 -11.26 25.77
C ARG A 343 7.03 -10.04 25.12
N TYR A 344 7.77 -10.24 24.03
CA TYR A 344 8.39 -9.17 23.25
C TYR A 344 8.42 -9.51 21.76
N GLY A 345 8.26 -8.51 20.89
CA GLY A 345 8.48 -8.70 19.46
C GLY A 345 9.96 -8.75 19.10
N ILE A 346 10.31 -9.63 18.16
CA ILE A 346 11.70 -9.91 17.78
C ILE A 346 12.39 -8.73 17.07
N PHE A 347 11.63 -7.90 16.36
CA PHE A 347 12.12 -6.70 15.65
C PHE A 347 11.56 -5.39 16.24
N ARG A 348 11.08 -5.42 17.48
CA ARG A 348 10.52 -4.24 18.16
C ARG A 348 11.58 -3.13 18.36
N ASN A 349 11.19 -1.89 18.13
CA ASN A 349 12.01 -0.66 18.25
C ASN A 349 13.22 -0.61 17.28
N PHE A 350 13.11 -1.21 16.10
CA PHE A 350 14.11 -1.09 15.05
C PHE A 350 13.82 0.18 14.23
N LYS A 351 14.35 1.32 14.70
CA LYS A 351 13.93 2.66 14.25
C LYS A 351 14.24 2.97 12.80
N VAL A 352 15.26 2.32 12.25
CA VAL A 352 15.72 2.52 10.87
C VAL A 352 15.44 1.32 9.95
N LEU A 353 14.75 0.27 10.46
CA LEU A 353 14.35 -0.88 9.66
C LEU A 353 13.27 -0.45 8.67
N ALA A 354 13.66 -0.31 7.41
CA ALA A 354 12.81 0.20 6.34
C ALA A 354 12.26 -0.93 5.46
N GLU A 355 12.96 -2.06 5.38
CA GLU A 355 12.64 -3.17 4.48
C GLU A 355 12.68 -4.52 5.22
N VAL A 356 11.59 -5.27 5.10
CA VAL A 356 11.47 -6.67 5.55
C VAL A 356 11.08 -7.50 4.34
N VAL A 357 12.01 -8.29 3.80
CA VAL A 357 11.69 -9.24 2.72
C VAL A 357 11.19 -10.51 3.36
N MET A 358 9.91 -10.82 3.16
CA MET A 358 9.27 -12.02 3.68
C MET A 358 9.71 -13.27 2.90
N PRO A 359 9.68 -14.47 3.50
CA PRO A 359 9.95 -15.71 2.78
C PRO A 359 8.85 -15.99 1.73
N ALA A 360 9.07 -16.99 0.88
CA ALA A 360 8.05 -17.45 -0.08
C ALA A 360 6.72 -17.75 0.63
N ALA A 361 5.58 -17.59 -0.06
CA ALA A 361 4.25 -17.63 0.56
C ALA A 361 3.97 -18.94 1.33
N GLU A 362 4.45 -20.08 0.81
CA GLU A 362 4.35 -21.39 1.45
C GLU A 362 5.10 -21.48 2.79
N GLU A 363 6.21 -20.74 2.94
CA GLU A 363 6.98 -20.65 4.18
C GLU A 363 6.40 -19.56 5.10
N ALA A 364 5.96 -18.43 4.55
CA ALA A 364 5.30 -17.36 5.30
C ALA A 364 4.01 -17.84 5.98
N ALA A 365 3.31 -18.81 5.37
CA ALA A 365 2.10 -19.44 5.92
C ALA A 365 2.35 -20.17 7.25
N HIS A 366 3.61 -20.52 7.57
CA HIS A 366 3.98 -21.21 8.81
C HIS A 366 4.12 -20.27 10.02
N PHE A 367 4.12 -18.94 9.82
CA PHE A 367 4.09 -17.99 10.93
C PHE A 367 2.71 -17.93 11.57
N THR A 368 2.64 -17.98 12.91
CA THR A 368 1.38 -17.99 13.65
C THR A 368 1.14 -16.79 14.55
N ASP A 369 2.18 -16.09 14.99
CA ASP A 369 2.06 -14.99 15.96
C ASP A 369 3.10 -13.90 15.71
N PHE A 370 2.61 -12.69 15.37
CA PHE A 370 3.41 -11.48 15.19
C PHE A 370 3.22 -10.48 16.35
N THR A 371 2.74 -10.92 17.50
CA THR A 371 2.56 -10.04 18.67
C THR A 371 3.80 -9.20 18.93
N MET A 372 3.64 -7.88 18.86
CA MET A 372 4.68 -6.84 19.01
C MET A 372 5.84 -6.91 18.00
N ALA A 373 5.83 -7.83 17.03
CA ALA A 373 6.99 -8.22 16.21
C ALA A 373 7.73 -7.02 15.61
N PHE A 374 7.01 -6.04 15.09
CA PHE A 374 7.54 -4.83 14.44
C PHE A 374 7.13 -3.54 15.16
N GLN A 375 6.69 -3.62 16.41
CA GLN A 375 6.24 -2.45 17.18
C GLN A 375 7.33 -1.36 17.17
N ASN A 376 6.94 -0.11 16.89
CA ASN A 376 7.77 1.07 16.80
C ASN A 376 8.89 1.01 15.73
N CYS A 377 8.75 0.20 14.68
CA CYS A 377 9.60 0.27 13.49
C CYS A 377 9.21 1.49 12.64
N THR A 378 9.62 2.68 13.08
CA THR A 378 9.15 3.96 12.53
C THR A 378 9.55 4.20 11.07
N ALA A 379 10.56 3.50 10.55
CA ALA A 379 11.00 3.58 9.15
C ALA A 379 10.35 2.53 8.23
N LEU A 380 9.63 1.53 8.78
CA LEU A 380 9.05 0.45 7.99
C LEU A 380 7.93 1.00 7.12
N LYS A 381 8.11 0.96 5.81
CA LYS A 381 7.20 1.56 4.84
C LYS A 381 6.14 0.59 4.33
N THR A 382 6.57 -0.63 4.04
CA THR A 382 5.76 -1.70 3.46
C THR A 382 6.25 -3.05 3.99
N ILE A 383 5.35 -4.02 4.12
CA ILE A 383 5.68 -5.41 4.43
C ILE A 383 4.68 -6.31 3.70
N ASP A 384 5.18 -7.32 2.99
CA ASP A 384 4.33 -8.28 2.27
C ASP A 384 3.76 -9.34 3.23
N LEU A 385 2.50 -9.17 3.62
CA LEU A 385 1.79 -10.13 4.46
C LEU A 385 0.94 -11.12 3.65
N GLY A 386 0.97 -11.05 2.31
CA GLY A 386 0.11 -11.83 1.42
C GLY A 386 0.30 -13.34 1.56
N GLY A 387 1.48 -13.81 1.99
CA GLY A 387 1.76 -15.22 2.27
C GLY A 387 1.41 -15.70 3.68
N CYS A 388 1.07 -14.81 4.62
CA CYS A 388 1.02 -15.11 6.05
C CYS A 388 -0.33 -15.72 6.51
N SER A 389 -0.84 -16.75 5.81
CA SER A 389 -2.18 -17.30 6.07
C SER A 389 -2.34 -18.01 7.42
N GLY A 390 -1.23 -18.40 8.08
CA GLY A 390 -1.23 -19.05 9.39
C GLY A 390 -1.33 -18.08 10.59
N LEU A 391 -1.29 -16.76 10.36
CA LEU A 391 -1.30 -15.79 11.45
C LEU A 391 -2.59 -15.83 12.27
N THR A 392 -2.42 -16.01 13.58
CA THR A 392 -3.51 -16.01 14.57
C THR A 392 -3.53 -14.72 15.39
N SER A 393 -2.41 -14.01 15.50
CA SER A 393 -2.32 -12.76 16.26
C SER A 393 -1.42 -11.71 15.59
N LEU A 394 -1.93 -10.47 15.55
CA LEU A 394 -1.22 -9.24 15.22
C LEU A 394 -1.22 -8.26 16.40
N GLU A 395 -1.40 -8.73 17.64
CA GLU A 395 -1.50 -7.85 18.81
C GLU A 395 -0.28 -6.91 18.90
N MET A 396 -0.50 -5.59 18.81
CA MET A 396 0.55 -4.56 18.79
C MET A 396 1.64 -4.76 17.71
N ALA A 397 1.42 -5.61 16.70
CA ALA A 397 2.45 -6.05 15.76
C ALA A 397 3.13 -4.89 15.02
N PHE A 398 2.34 -3.91 14.60
CA PHE A 398 2.80 -2.72 13.87
C PHE A 398 2.53 -1.41 14.64
N GLN A 399 2.16 -1.47 15.93
CA GLN A 399 1.89 -0.26 16.71
C GLN A 399 3.08 0.71 16.61
N GLY A 400 2.82 1.97 16.24
CA GLY A 400 3.83 3.02 16.09
C GLY A 400 4.72 2.88 14.85
N CYS A 401 4.36 2.05 13.87
CA CYS A 401 5.01 2.05 12.54
C CYS A 401 4.53 3.26 11.73
N THR A 402 5.01 4.45 12.11
CA THR A 402 4.51 5.73 11.58
C THR A 402 4.71 5.93 10.08
N SER A 403 5.56 5.14 9.42
CA SER A 403 5.79 5.20 7.96
C SER A 403 5.07 4.12 7.16
N LEU A 404 4.36 3.19 7.80
CA LEU A 404 3.68 2.08 7.12
C LEU A 404 2.50 2.64 6.30
N GLU A 405 2.54 2.48 4.97
CA GLU A 405 1.54 3.10 4.07
C GLU A 405 0.36 2.19 3.76
N GLU A 406 0.58 0.87 3.74
CA GLU A 406 -0.43 -0.12 3.37
C GLU A 406 -0.27 -1.43 4.15
N ALA A 407 -1.37 -2.16 4.33
CA ALA A 407 -1.38 -3.50 4.90
C ALA A 407 -2.37 -4.41 4.16
N ASP A 408 -1.87 -5.44 3.48
CA ASP A 408 -2.71 -6.47 2.86
C ASP A 408 -2.80 -7.70 3.79
N LEU A 409 -3.97 -7.89 4.40
CA LEU A 409 -4.26 -9.01 5.30
C LEU A 409 -5.18 -10.06 4.64
N SER A 410 -5.39 -10.00 3.32
CA SER A 410 -6.38 -10.81 2.61
C SER A 410 -6.23 -12.32 2.83
N SER A 411 -5.01 -12.82 3.03
CA SER A 411 -4.73 -14.24 3.29
C SER A 411 -4.83 -14.64 4.77
N SER A 412 -4.83 -13.69 5.70
CA SER A 412 -4.73 -13.90 7.16
C SER A 412 -6.08 -14.27 7.79
N SER A 413 -6.74 -15.31 7.26
CA SER A 413 -8.08 -15.76 7.70
C SER A 413 -8.13 -16.42 9.09
N ALA A 414 -6.97 -16.77 9.66
CA ALA A 414 -6.87 -17.42 10.97
C ALA A 414 -6.76 -16.43 12.15
N LEU A 415 -6.81 -15.11 11.89
CA LEU A 415 -6.66 -14.09 12.92
C LEU A 415 -7.77 -14.17 13.97
N VAL A 416 -7.36 -14.22 15.24
CA VAL A 416 -8.25 -14.17 16.41
C VAL A 416 -7.97 -12.99 17.33
N SER A 417 -6.82 -12.32 17.20
CA SER A 417 -6.44 -11.15 18.01
C SER A 417 -5.69 -10.10 17.20
N VAL A 418 -6.18 -8.85 17.24
CA VAL A 418 -5.60 -7.70 16.51
C VAL A 418 -5.64 -6.42 17.36
N ASP A 419 -5.68 -6.57 18.69
CA ASP A 419 -5.66 -5.44 19.61
C ASP A 419 -4.40 -4.59 19.35
N ASN A 420 -4.63 -3.29 19.10
CA ASN A 420 -3.59 -2.29 18.83
C ASN A 420 -2.69 -2.60 17.61
N ALA A 421 -3.10 -3.50 16.70
CA ALA A 421 -2.23 -4.02 15.64
C ALA A 421 -1.57 -2.91 14.79
N PHE A 422 -2.32 -1.86 14.45
CA PHE A 422 -1.86 -0.70 13.68
C PHE A 422 -2.05 0.63 14.43
N GLU A 423 -2.15 0.60 15.76
CA GLU A 423 -2.31 1.84 16.54
C GLU A 423 -1.12 2.79 16.27
N SER A 424 -1.42 4.05 15.98
CA SER A 424 -0.44 5.09 15.63
C SER A 424 0.41 4.78 14.37
N CYS A 425 -0.13 4.01 13.42
CA CYS A 425 0.39 3.95 12.05
C CYS A 425 -0.07 5.19 11.26
N GLU A 426 0.55 6.34 11.53
CA GLU A 426 0.09 7.64 11.03
C GLU A 426 0.04 7.77 9.49
N ALA A 427 0.88 7.03 8.76
CA ALA A 427 0.92 7.00 7.29
C ALA A 427 0.02 5.95 6.64
N LEU A 428 -0.64 5.07 7.42
CA LEU A 428 -1.41 3.95 6.88
C LEU A 428 -2.63 4.48 6.13
N ALA A 429 -2.58 4.40 4.80
CA ALA A 429 -3.58 4.97 3.91
C ALA A 429 -4.63 3.94 3.48
N SER A 430 -4.25 2.67 3.38
CA SER A 430 -5.12 1.60 2.91
C SER A 430 -4.88 0.25 3.58
N VAL A 431 -5.96 -0.49 3.83
CA VAL A 431 -5.92 -1.84 4.38
C VAL A 431 -6.85 -2.77 3.60
N VAL A 432 -6.39 -3.99 3.32
CA VAL A 432 -7.23 -5.07 2.77
C VAL A 432 -7.48 -6.08 3.89
N LEU A 433 -8.75 -6.34 4.20
CA LEU A 433 -9.14 -7.25 5.28
C LEU A 433 -9.43 -8.68 4.77
N PRO A 434 -9.14 -9.71 5.59
CA PRO A 434 -9.48 -11.10 5.26
C PRO A 434 -10.99 -11.37 5.33
N VAL A 435 -11.38 -12.56 4.87
CA VAL A 435 -12.78 -13.05 4.90
C VAL A 435 -13.42 -12.93 6.29
N GLN A 436 -12.62 -13.17 7.33
CA GLN A 436 -12.99 -12.99 8.74
C GLN A 436 -11.92 -12.14 9.43
N PHE A 437 -12.32 -11.02 10.02
CA PHE A 437 -11.40 -10.12 10.72
C PHE A 437 -11.91 -9.83 12.15
N PRO A 438 -11.11 -10.07 13.20
CA PRO A 438 -11.53 -9.82 14.58
C PRO A 438 -11.60 -8.31 14.88
N MET A 439 -12.61 -7.89 15.65
CA MET A 439 -12.79 -6.49 16.05
C MET A 439 -12.00 -6.15 17.32
N GLY A 440 -10.67 -6.06 17.19
CA GLY A 440 -9.77 -5.73 18.30
C GLY A 440 -9.88 -4.28 18.79
N LYS A 441 -9.47 -4.01 20.03
CA LYS A 441 -9.41 -2.64 20.56
C LYS A 441 -8.29 -1.86 19.89
N ASN A 442 -8.52 -0.58 19.59
CA ASN A 442 -7.51 0.33 19.04
C ASN A 442 -6.84 -0.14 17.73
N THR A 443 -7.42 -1.09 17.00
CA THR A 443 -6.74 -1.73 15.87
C THR A 443 -6.24 -0.74 14.83
N PHE A 444 -7.01 0.31 14.52
CA PHE A 444 -6.62 1.41 13.62
C PHE A 444 -6.67 2.78 14.33
N ALA A 445 -6.50 2.80 15.65
CA ALA A 445 -6.47 4.07 16.39
C ALA A 445 -5.30 4.94 15.91
N TYR A 446 -5.53 6.25 15.76
CA TYR A 446 -4.56 7.25 15.32
C TYR A 446 -3.93 6.98 13.94
N CYS A 447 -4.60 6.19 13.07
CA CYS A 447 -4.25 6.02 11.66
C CYS A 447 -4.77 7.20 10.84
N ASN A 448 -4.19 8.39 11.03
CA ASN A 448 -4.73 9.66 10.51
C ASN A 448 -4.75 9.76 8.97
N ALA A 449 -3.96 8.95 8.27
CA ALA A 449 -3.94 8.89 6.80
C ALA A 449 -4.93 7.89 6.20
N LEU A 450 -5.61 7.08 7.01
CA LEU A 450 -6.45 5.98 6.53
C LEU A 450 -7.61 6.53 5.70
N LYS A 451 -7.72 6.05 4.46
CA LYS A 451 -8.75 6.49 3.50
C LYS A 451 -9.50 5.34 2.87
N ALA A 452 -8.92 4.15 2.83
CA ALA A 452 -9.52 3.00 2.16
C ALA A 452 -9.40 1.74 3.02
N ILE A 453 -10.54 1.08 3.22
CA ILE A 453 -10.62 -0.27 3.78
C ILE A 453 -11.32 -1.12 2.73
N ASP A 454 -10.62 -2.11 2.18
CA ASP A 454 -11.22 -3.12 1.31
C ASP A 454 -11.63 -4.32 2.15
N TRP A 455 -12.95 -4.56 2.24
CA TRP A 455 -13.50 -5.75 2.87
C TRP A 455 -14.46 -6.51 1.94
N THR A 456 -14.17 -6.48 0.62
CA THR A 456 -14.94 -7.22 -0.40
C THR A 456 -14.90 -8.73 -0.22
N ALA A 457 -13.95 -9.23 0.58
CA ALA A 457 -13.84 -10.62 1.01
C ALA A 457 -14.81 -11.01 2.14
N PHE A 458 -15.52 -10.06 2.77
CA PHE A 458 -16.44 -10.34 3.88
C PHE A 458 -17.58 -11.29 3.46
N GLU A 459 -17.73 -12.40 4.18
CA GLU A 459 -18.78 -13.41 3.94
C GLU A 459 -19.72 -13.58 5.16
N GLY A 460 -19.66 -12.68 6.15
CA GLY A 460 -20.53 -12.73 7.32
C GLY A 460 -21.99 -12.40 7.00
N THR A 461 -22.91 -12.96 7.78
CA THR A 461 -24.35 -12.68 7.67
C THR A 461 -24.83 -11.59 8.63
N GLU A 462 -23.98 -11.15 9.54
CA GLU A 462 -24.24 -10.11 10.54
C GLU A 462 -23.04 -9.16 10.62
N VAL A 463 -23.29 -7.88 10.88
CA VAL A 463 -22.22 -6.89 11.07
C VAL A 463 -21.46 -7.18 12.37
N PRO A 464 -20.12 -7.16 12.37
CA PRO A 464 -19.34 -7.41 13.58
C PRO A 464 -19.37 -6.19 14.51
N GLU A 465 -19.54 -6.42 15.81
CA GLU A 465 -19.56 -5.37 16.83
C GLU A 465 -18.17 -4.70 16.94
N MET A 466 -18.10 -3.41 16.65
CA MET A 466 -16.86 -2.64 16.67
C MET A 466 -16.65 -1.98 18.05
N SER A 467 -15.43 -2.02 18.58
CA SER A 467 -15.10 -1.25 19.77
C SER A 467 -15.12 0.27 19.49
N LYS A 468 -15.60 1.08 20.43
CA LYS A 468 -15.54 2.56 20.33
C LYS A 468 -14.14 3.11 20.10
N THR A 469 -13.10 2.34 20.41
CA THR A 469 -11.72 2.77 20.23
C THR A 469 -11.07 2.24 18.96
N PHE A 470 -11.78 1.45 18.15
CA PHE A 470 -11.24 0.79 16.95
C PHE A 470 -10.61 1.80 15.96
N PHE A 471 -11.28 2.94 15.73
CA PHE A 471 -10.79 4.06 14.93
C PHE A 471 -10.50 5.33 15.77
N MET A 472 -10.19 5.18 17.07
CA MET A 472 -9.98 6.32 17.97
C MET A 472 -8.93 7.28 17.41
N GLY A 473 -9.23 8.58 17.36
CA GLY A 473 -8.30 9.61 16.90
C GLY A 473 -8.30 9.87 15.39
N ILE A 474 -9.12 9.15 14.61
CA ILE A 474 -9.42 9.55 13.23
C ILE A 474 -10.48 10.67 13.27
N ASP A 475 -10.12 11.85 12.77
CA ASP A 475 -10.96 13.07 12.89
C ASP A 475 -12.25 13.02 12.06
N ASP A 476 -12.20 12.40 10.87
CA ASP A 476 -13.32 12.32 9.94
C ASP A 476 -13.49 10.89 9.39
N LEU A 477 -14.30 10.07 10.07
CA LEU A 477 -14.63 8.72 9.61
C LEU A 477 -15.37 8.71 8.26
N LYS A 478 -16.06 9.79 7.88
CA LYS A 478 -16.71 9.91 6.57
C LYS A 478 -15.71 10.07 5.43
N ALA A 479 -14.46 10.42 5.71
CA ALA A 479 -13.39 10.40 4.72
C ALA A 479 -12.84 8.99 4.46
N VAL A 480 -13.12 8.02 5.34
CA VAL A 480 -12.67 6.63 5.22
C VAL A 480 -13.69 5.83 4.43
N THR A 481 -13.28 5.32 3.27
CA THR A 481 -14.13 4.51 2.40
C THR A 481 -14.01 3.03 2.73
N LEU A 482 -15.13 2.39 3.09
CA LEU A 482 -15.23 0.94 3.26
C LEU A 482 -15.86 0.30 2.01
N SER A 483 -15.08 -0.47 1.28
CA SER A 483 -15.52 -1.15 0.06
C SER A 483 -16.08 -2.53 0.36
N LEU A 484 -17.32 -2.79 -0.07
CA LEU A 484 -18.08 -4.01 0.21
C LEU A 484 -18.75 -4.54 -1.07
N LYS A 485 -19.08 -5.83 -1.09
CA LYS A 485 -20.03 -6.40 -2.08
C LYS A 485 -21.46 -6.02 -1.73
N TYR A 486 -22.40 -6.17 -2.67
CA TYR A 486 -23.76 -5.64 -2.52
C TYR A 486 -24.52 -6.17 -1.28
N GLU A 487 -24.43 -7.47 -1.00
CA GLU A 487 -25.12 -8.07 0.15
C GLU A 487 -24.57 -7.56 1.49
N SER A 488 -23.25 -7.48 1.62
CA SER A 488 -22.58 -6.93 2.81
C SER A 488 -22.83 -5.43 2.94
N TYR A 489 -22.81 -4.68 1.83
CA TYR A 489 -23.13 -3.25 1.81
C TYR A 489 -24.50 -2.97 2.44
N LYS A 490 -25.53 -3.77 2.12
CA LYS A 490 -26.86 -3.63 2.72
C LYS A 490 -26.82 -3.77 4.24
N LEU A 491 -26.13 -4.80 4.75
CA LEU A 491 -25.99 -5.05 6.19
C LEU A 491 -25.30 -3.88 6.90
N PHE A 492 -24.16 -3.43 6.39
CA PHE A 492 -23.37 -2.34 6.98
C PHE A 492 -24.08 -0.98 6.87
N SER A 493 -24.81 -0.74 5.79
CA SER A 493 -25.58 0.51 5.60
C SER A 493 -26.75 0.67 6.57
N ALA A 494 -27.23 -0.44 7.15
CA ALA A 494 -28.30 -0.44 8.13
C ALA A 494 -27.80 -0.33 9.59
N ASP A 495 -26.49 -0.41 9.82
CA ASP A 495 -25.88 -0.38 11.15
C ASP A 495 -25.48 1.04 11.56
N GLU A 496 -25.76 1.43 12.81
CA GLU A 496 -25.52 2.80 13.29
C GLU A 496 -24.03 3.15 13.38
N ASP A 497 -23.17 2.21 13.80
CA ASP A 497 -21.74 2.47 14.00
C ASP A 497 -20.98 2.38 12.68
N TRP A 498 -21.21 1.33 11.87
CA TRP A 498 -20.54 1.15 10.58
C TRP A 498 -20.96 2.19 9.53
N SER A 499 -22.19 2.71 9.63
CA SER A 499 -22.64 3.78 8.75
C SER A 499 -21.99 5.13 9.04
N GLU A 500 -21.11 5.28 10.05
CA GLU A 500 -20.27 6.48 10.22
C GLU A 500 -19.19 6.59 9.13
N LEU A 501 -18.81 5.49 8.50
CA LEU A 501 -17.87 5.47 7.37
C LEU A 501 -18.53 5.91 6.05
N ASN A 502 -17.73 6.11 5.00
CA ASN A 502 -18.22 6.19 3.63
C ASN A 502 -18.32 4.77 3.03
N LEU A 503 -19.52 4.21 2.97
CA LEU A 503 -19.72 2.86 2.43
C LEU A 503 -19.77 2.88 0.91
N TYR A 504 -18.99 2.02 0.26
CA TYR A 504 -18.94 1.86 -1.19
C TYR A 504 -19.35 0.45 -1.63
N ASN A 505 -20.43 0.36 -2.40
CA ASN A 505 -20.83 -0.89 -3.05
C ASN A 505 -20.02 -1.09 -4.34
N THR A 506 -19.21 -2.15 -4.35
CA THR A 506 -18.40 -2.57 -5.50
C THR A 506 -19.19 -3.28 -6.60
N GLU A 507 -20.46 -3.63 -6.33
CA GLU A 507 -21.38 -4.32 -7.26
C GLU A 507 -22.67 -3.48 -7.48
N PRO A 508 -22.57 -2.23 -7.98
CA PRO A 508 -23.72 -1.35 -8.17
C PRO A 508 -24.78 -1.91 -9.13
N GLU A 509 -24.39 -2.81 -10.03
CA GLU A 509 -25.27 -3.46 -10.99
C GLU A 509 -26.23 -4.49 -10.38
N LYS A 510 -26.03 -4.88 -9.11
CA LYS A 510 -26.91 -5.76 -8.34
C LYS A 510 -28.00 -5.03 -7.55
N VAL A 511 -27.96 -3.70 -7.49
CA VAL A 511 -29.01 -2.91 -6.82
C VAL A 511 -30.32 -3.06 -7.57
N THR A 512 -31.36 -3.57 -6.90
CA THR A 512 -32.69 -3.80 -7.48
C THR A 512 -33.79 -2.93 -6.89
N ASP A 513 -33.56 -2.31 -5.74
CA ASP A 513 -34.50 -1.40 -5.07
C ASP A 513 -34.05 0.05 -5.26
N PHE A 514 -34.94 0.88 -5.78
CA PHE A 514 -34.64 2.27 -6.12
C PHE A 514 -35.61 3.23 -5.43
N VAL A 515 -35.09 4.29 -4.83
CA VAL A 515 -35.87 5.47 -4.45
C VAL A 515 -35.62 6.54 -5.52
N VAL A 516 -36.66 6.97 -6.21
CA VAL A 516 -36.57 7.88 -7.35
C VAL A 516 -37.30 9.17 -7.02
N ASP A 517 -36.55 10.26 -6.93
CA ASP A 517 -37.13 11.59 -6.79
C ASP A 517 -37.48 12.17 -8.16
N ALA A 518 -38.59 12.90 -8.26
CA ALA A 518 -39.01 13.55 -9.50
C ALA A 518 -37.94 14.50 -10.08
N SER A 519 -37.07 15.07 -9.23
CA SER A 519 -36.00 15.97 -9.66
C SER A 519 -34.73 15.25 -10.15
N ASP A 520 -34.58 13.96 -9.88
CA ASP A 520 -33.38 13.17 -10.22
C ASP A 520 -33.76 11.75 -10.68
N ILE A 521 -34.34 11.68 -11.87
CA ILE A 521 -34.78 10.42 -12.46
C ILE A 521 -33.58 9.74 -13.15
N PRO A 522 -33.19 8.51 -12.74
CA PRO A 522 -32.09 7.79 -13.37
C PRO A 522 -32.33 7.53 -14.85
N SER A 523 -31.26 7.52 -15.65
CA SER A 523 -31.35 7.23 -17.09
C SER A 523 -31.85 5.81 -17.41
N SER A 524 -31.78 4.88 -16.47
CA SER A 524 -32.33 3.52 -16.62
C SER A 524 -32.76 2.90 -15.29
N LEU A 525 -33.91 2.23 -15.32
CA LEU A 525 -34.53 1.43 -14.26
C LEU A 525 -34.95 0.05 -14.79
N LYS A 526 -34.35 -0.42 -15.89
CA LYS A 526 -34.72 -1.68 -16.56
C LYS A 526 -34.49 -2.95 -15.73
N LYS A 527 -33.71 -2.86 -14.65
CA LYS A 527 -33.45 -3.94 -13.69
C LYS A 527 -34.15 -3.75 -12.35
N ALA A 528 -34.86 -2.63 -12.18
CA ALA A 528 -35.51 -2.32 -10.92
C ALA A 528 -36.59 -3.38 -10.64
N VAL A 529 -36.61 -3.88 -9.41
CA VAL A 529 -37.62 -4.79 -8.87
C VAL A 529 -38.61 -4.00 -8.03
N THR A 530 -38.11 -3.08 -7.20
CA THR A 530 -38.92 -2.13 -6.43
C THR A 530 -38.53 -0.71 -6.82
N VAL A 531 -39.52 0.13 -7.11
CA VAL A 531 -39.32 1.57 -7.32
C VAL A 531 -40.24 2.33 -6.38
N THR A 532 -39.66 3.08 -5.43
CA THR A 532 -40.37 4.01 -4.56
C THR A 532 -40.18 5.42 -5.07
N LEU A 533 -41.27 6.13 -5.37
CA LEU A 533 -41.23 7.49 -5.87
C LEU A 533 -41.30 8.51 -4.73
N THR A 534 -40.56 9.61 -4.85
CA THR A 534 -40.61 10.77 -3.93
C THR A 534 -40.66 12.08 -4.72
N GLY A 535 -40.97 13.18 -4.03
CA GLY A 535 -40.99 14.51 -4.64
C GLY A 535 -42.32 14.86 -5.31
N GLU A 536 -42.30 15.89 -6.16
CA GLU A 536 -43.49 16.42 -6.85
C GLU A 536 -43.50 15.98 -8.32
N TRP A 537 -44.51 15.20 -8.69
CA TRP A 537 -44.62 14.55 -9.99
C TRP A 537 -45.64 15.23 -10.89
N ASP A 538 -45.18 15.65 -12.06
CA ASP A 538 -46.03 16.12 -13.15
C ASP A 538 -45.98 15.15 -14.34
N SER A 539 -46.60 15.55 -15.46
CA SER A 539 -46.67 14.74 -16.67
C SER A 539 -45.29 14.43 -17.26
N ASP A 540 -44.35 15.38 -17.18
CA ASP A 540 -43.02 15.26 -17.77
C ASP A 540 -42.13 14.33 -16.94
N ALA A 541 -42.21 14.41 -15.62
CA ALA A 541 -41.54 13.49 -14.71
C ALA A 541 -41.99 12.03 -14.93
N PHE A 542 -43.30 11.77 -15.03
CA PHE A 542 -43.81 10.42 -15.33
C PHE A 542 -43.35 9.92 -16.71
N ASN A 543 -43.28 10.80 -17.72
CA ASN A 543 -42.75 10.44 -19.03
C ASN A 543 -41.27 10.02 -18.96
N LEU A 544 -40.46 10.73 -18.19
CA LEU A 544 -39.05 10.37 -17.96
C LEU A 544 -38.92 9.03 -17.21
N LEU A 545 -39.76 8.79 -16.20
CA LEU A 545 -39.82 7.51 -15.50
C LEU A 545 -40.14 6.35 -16.44
N SER A 546 -41.14 6.52 -17.31
CA SER A 546 -41.50 5.53 -18.34
C SER A 546 -40.32 5.21 -19.26
N MET A 547 -39.55 6.23 -19.67
CA MET A 547 -38.34 6.06 -20.46
C MET A 547 -37.24 5.29 -19.71
N ALA A 548 -37.04 5.60 -18.42
CA ALA A 548 -36.06 4.94 -17.57
C ALA A 548 -36.40 3.45 -17.38
N LEU A 549 -37.67 3.13 -17.14
CA LEU A 549 -38.18 1.75 -17.04
C LEU A 549 -38.03 0.96 -18.33
N GLY A 550 -37.76 1.62 -19.46
CA GLY A 550 -37.64 0.99 -20.77
C GLY A 550 -38.97 0.79 -21.49
N ASN A 551 -40.02 1.50 -21.07
CA ASN A 551 -41.35 1.49 -21.67
C ASN A 551 -41.49 2.65 -22.67
N ASN A 552 -40.56 2.74 -23.62
CA ASN A 552 -40.25 3.98 -24.33
C ASN A 552 -41.00 4.18 -25.67
N GLY A 553 -42.05 3.40 -25.96
CA GLY A 553 -42.94 3.68 -27.10
C GLY A 553 -42.23 3.76 -28.47
N GLY A 554 -41.12 3.04 -28.64
CA GLY A 554 -40.33 3.03 -29.87
C GLY A 554 -41.02 2.34 -31.06
N LEU A 555 -40.26 2.12 -32.14
CA LEU A 555 -40.75 1.35 -33.30
C LEU A 555 -41.11 -0.10 -32.93
N PHE A 556 -40.47 -0.62 -31.87
CA PHE A 556 -40.63 -1.95 -31.32
C PHE A 556 -41.29 -1.87 -29.93
N VAL A 557 -42.22 -2.78 -29.65
CA VAL A 557 -42.80 -2.95 -28.31
C VAL A 557 -41.69 -3.45 -27.38
N THR A 558 -41.41 -2.71 -26.33
CA THR A 558 -40.49 -3.10 -25.26
C THR A 558 -41.29 -3.48 -24.01
N THR A 559 -40.81 -4.48 -23.28
CA THR A 559 -41.44 -4.97 -22.05
C THR A 559 -40.49 -4.74 -20.87
N ASN A 560 -41.02 -4.30 -19.73
CA ASN A 560 -40.31 -4.38 -18.46
C ASN A 560 -40.72 -5.68 -17.75
N ALA A 561 -39.76 -6.57 -17.51
CA ALA A 561 -40.00 -7.88 -16.90
C ALA A 561 -39.39 -7.98 -15.48
N THR A 562 -38.93 -6.86 -14.91
CA THR A 562 -38.25 -6.85 -13.61
C THR A 562 -39.04 -6.11 -12.54
N LEU A 563 -39.76 -5.04 -12.88
CA LEU A 563 -40.48 -4.22 -11.92
C LEU A 563 -41.64 -5.03 -11.35
N VAL A 564 -41.57 -5.34 -10.06
CA VAL A 564 -42.59 -6.08 -9.31
C VAL A 564 -43.47 -5.15 -8.48
N THR A 565 -42.86 -4.13 -7.85
CA THR A 565 -43.56 -3.17 -6.99
C THR A 565 -43.26 -1.74 -7.41
N LEU A 566 -44.33 -0.98 -7.66
CA LEU A 566 -44.28 0.48 -7.78
C LEU A 566 -44.91 1.10 -6.54
N ASP A 567 -44.14 1.87 -5.78
CA ASP A 567 -44.61 2.56 -4.58
C ASP A 567 -44.69 4.07 -4.81
N MET A 568 -45.90 4.59 -4.88
CA MET A 568 -46.19 6.02 -5.02
C MET A 568 -46.68 6.65 -3.71
N SER A 569 -46.58 5.96 -2.57
CA SER A 569 -47.14 6.44 -1.29
C SER A 569 -46.55 7.77 -0.78
N ARG A 570 -45.39 8.19 -1.31
CA ARG A 570 -44.60 9.34 -0.86
C ARG A 570 -44.53 10.50 -1.84
N ILE A 571 -45.32 10.48 -2.92
CA ILE A 571 -45.33 11.55 -3.93
C ILE A 571 -46.39 12.60 -3.65
N LYS A 572 -46.16 13.79 -4.19
CA LYS A 572 -47.23 14.72 -4.55
C LYS A 572 -47.41 14.69 -6.06
N VAL A 573 -48.63 14.92 -6.53
CA VAL A 573 -49.01 14.88 -7.94
C VAL A 573 -49.52 16.25 -8.34
N ALA A 574 -48.98 16.82 -9.42
CA ALA A 574 -49.49 18.08 -9.95
C ALA A 574 -50.94 17.91 -10.43
N GLU A 575 -51.77 18.95 -10.25
CA GLU A 575 -53.17 18.91 -10.69
C GLU A 575 -53.29 18.55 -12.17
N ASN A 576 -54.28 17.72 -12.51
CA ASN A 576 -54.58 17.28 -13.87
C ASN A 576 -53.47 16.44 -14.54
N THR A 577 -52.62 15.77 -13.78
CA THR A 577 -51.55 14.92 -14.33
C THR A 577 -52.13 13.66 -14.97
N PRO A 578 -51.84 13.37 -16.24
CA PRO A 578 -52.28 12.14 -16.87
C PRO A 578 -51.18 11.06 -16.81
N LEU A 579 -51.57 9.79 -16.66
CA LEU A 579 -50.66 8.63 -16.69
C LEU A 579 -50.58 8.03 -18.10
N TRP A 580 -50.45 8.91 -19.09
CA TRP A 580 -50.19 8.56 -20.48
C TRP A 580 -49.28 9.60 -21.12
N ARG A 581 -48.60 9.21 -22.19
CA ARG A 581 -47.73 10.10 -22.94
C ARG A 581 -48.40 10.67 -24.18
N GLN A 582 -48.36 12.00 -24.33
CA GLN A 582 -48.73 12.72 -25.55
C GLN A 582 -47.52 12.88 -26.47
N GLY A 583 -47.60 12.41 -27.72
CA GLY A 583 -46.48 12.49 -28.67
C GLY A 583 -46.74 11.78 -30.02
N LEU A 584 -45.67 11.45 -30.75
CA LEU A 584 -45.74 10.80 -32.08
C LEU A 584 -46.43 9.42 -32.08
N LYS A 585 -46.44 8.73 -30.93
CA LYS A 585 -47.22 7.53 -30.65
C LYS A 585 -47.68 7.58 -29.19
N GLU A 586 -48.91 7.18 -28.96
CA GLU A 586 -49.58 7.21 -27.67
C GLU A 586 -49.37 5.90 -26.90
N TYR A 587 -48.86 6.00 -25.67
CA TYR A 587 -48.58 4.87 -24.78
C TYR A 587 -48.85 5.25 -23.32
N GLY A 588 -49.23 4.28 -22.50
CA GLY A 588 -49.34 4.45 -21.05
C GLY A 588 -47.98 4.44 -20.36
N ILE A 589 -47.89 5.07 -19.20
CA ILE A 589 -46.63 5.25 -18.46
C ILE A 589 -46.01 3.93 -18.00
N PHE A 590 -46.84 2.97 -17.57
CA PHE A 590 -46.41 1.67 -17.02
C PHE A 590 -46.80 0.49 -17.93
N ASN A 591 -47.09 0.73 -19.20
CA ASN A 591 -47.51 -0.33 -20.11
C ASN A 591 -46.44 -1.43 -20.26
N ASN A 592 -46.87 -2.68 -20.42
CA ASN A 592 -46.03 -3.87 -20.56
C ASN A 592 -45.00 -4.06 -19.43
N CYS A 593 -45.27 -3.54 -18.22
CA CYS A 593 -44.61 -3.99 -16.99
C CYS A 593 -45.14 -5.37 -16.58
N THR A 594 -44.76 -6.40 -17.33
CA THR A 594 -45.29 -7.77 -17.22
C THR A 594 -45.10 -8.44 -15.85
N ALA A 595 -44.07 -8.01 -15.09
CA ALA A 595 -43.78 -8.50 -13.74
C ALA A 595 -44.44 -7.67 -12.62
N LEU A 596 -45.08 -6.53 -12.94
CA LEU A 596 -45.62 -5.62 -11.94
C LEU A 596 -46.82 -6.28 -11.28
N GLU A 597 -46.70 -6.61 -10.00
CA GLU A 597 -47.77 -7.25 -9.23
C GLU A 597 -48.57 -6.24 -8.41
N LYS A 598 -47.89 -5.18 -7.96
CA LYS A 598 -48.41 -4.25 -6.97
C LYS A 598 -48.09 -2.79 -7.29
N VAL A 599 -49.12 -1.95 -7.17
CA VAL A 599 -49.03 -0.50 -7.22
C VAL A 599 -49.58 0.08 -5.92
N ILE A 600 -48.71 0.66 -5.09
CA ILE A 600 -49.12 1.38 -3.90
C ILE A 600 -49.44 2.82 -4.32
N MET A 601 -50.72 3.17 -4.27
CA MET A 601 -51.21 4.49 -4.64
C MET A 601 -50.72 5.58 -3.67
N PRO A 602 -50.60 6.85 -4.11
CA PRO A 602 -50.41 7.97 -3.19
C PRO A 602 -51.66 8.18 -2.32
N THR A 603 -51.66 9.22 -1.47
CA THR A 603 -52.85 9.58 -0.70
C THR A 603 -54.06 9.83 -1.61
N ALA A 604 -55.28 9.70 -1.08
CA ALA A 604 -56.51 9.89 -1.86
C ALA A 604 -56.61 11.27 -2.54
N GLU A 605 -56.06 12.31 -1.90
CA GLU A 605 -55.98 13.67 -2.44
C GLU A 605 -55.10 13.69 -3.70
N GLU A 606 -53.88 13.16 -3.60
CA GLU A 606 -52.92 13.13 -4.69
C GLU A 606 -53.31 12.17 -5.82
N ALA A 607 -53.89 11.00 -5.47
CA ALA A 607 -54.44 10.07 -6.46
C ALA A 607 -55.61 10.69 -7.25
N GLY A 608 -56.35 11.61 -6.64
CA GLY A 608 -57.40 12.39 -7.29
C GLY A 608 -56.91 13.35 -8.37
N HIS A 609 -55.61 13.64 -8.44
CA HIS A 609 -55.04 14.47 -9.50
C HIS A 609 -54.79 13.71 -10.81
N PHE A 610 -54.84 12.36 -10.79
CA PHE A 610 -54.68 11.55 -11.99
C PHE A 610 -55.92 11.60 -12.89
N THR A 611 -55.74 12.04 -14.14
CA THR A 611 -56.86 12.27 -15.07
C THR A 611 -56.98 11.24 -16.20
N LYS A 612 -56.11 11.29 -17.21
CA LYS A 612 -56.15 10.38 -18.35
C LYS A 612 -55.26 9.17 -18.09
N LEU A 613 -55.84 7.97 -18.11
CA LEU A 613 -55.17 6.71 -17.81
C LEU A 613 -55.03 5.83 -19.07
N ASN A 614 -55.12 6.41 -20.27
CA ASN A 614 -55.07 5.68 -21.53
C ASN A 614 -53.84 4.75 -21.57
N LYS A 615 -54.10 3.43 -21.65
CA LYS A 615 -53.09 2.37 -21.68
C LYS A 615 -52.13 2.32 -20.48
N ALA A 616 -52.42 3.04 -19.38
CA ALA A 616 -51.49 3.28 -18.28
C ALA A 616 -50.81 2.00 -17.76
N PHE A 617 -51.56 0.90 -17.67
CA PHE A 617 -51.12 -0.43 -17.23
C PHE A 617 -51.48 -1.52 -18.25
N GLU A 618 -51.63 -1.18 -19.54
CA GLU A 618 -51.89 -2.16 -20.60
C GLU A 618 -50.77 -3.22 -20.62
N GLY A 619 -51.13 -4.50 -20.57
CA GLY A 619 -50.17 -5.61 -20.63
C GLY A 619 -49.40 -5.87 -19.33
N CYS A 620 -49.78 -5.25 -18.20
CA CYS A 620 -49.26 -5.59 -16.88
C CYS A 620 -49.87 -6.90 -16.37
N THR A 621 -49.48 -8.01 -16.99
CA THR A 621 -50.11 -9.33 -16.82
C THR A 621 -50.07 -9.91 -15.41
N ALA A 622 -49.21 -9.40 -14.52
CA ALA A 622 -49.12 -9.83 -13.13
C ALA A 622 -49.84 -8.89 -12.14
N LEU A 623 -50.32 -7.73 -12.60
CA LEU A 623 -50.84 -6.66 -11.75
C LEU A 623 -52.16 -7.08 -11.15
N ARG A 624 -52.18 -7.22 -9.82
CA ARG A 624 -53.35 -7.68 -9.06
C ARG A 624 -53.70 -6.80 -7.86
N ASP A 625 -52.72 -6.08 -7.31
CA ASP A 625 -52.87 -5.22 -6.13
C ASP A 625 -52.76 -3.74 -6.53
N ILE A 626 -53.90 -3.09 -6.74
CA ILE A 626 -54.03 -1.65 -6.98
C ILE A 626 -55.40 -1.16 -6.50
N ASP A 627 -55.43 -0.03 -5.78
CA ASP A 627 -56.68 0.56 -5.30
C ASP A 627 -57.24 1.57 -6.31
N LEU A 628 -58.16 1.10 -7.16
CA LEU A 628 -58.80 1.93 -8.19
C LEU A 628 -59.80 2.95 -7.61
N SER A 629 -60.26 2.77 -6.36
CA SER A 629 -61.27 3.65 -5.75
C SER A 629 -60.73 5.07 -5.49
N LEU A 630 -59.40 5.19 -5.42
CA LEU A 630 -58.68 6.45 -5.17
C LEU A 630 -58.57 7.33 -6.43
N LEU A 631 -58.85 6.81 -7.62
CA LEU A 631 -58.69 7.50 -8.91
C LEU A 631 -59.86 8.46 -9.20
N THR A 632 -60.21 9.32 -8.24
CA THR A 632 -61.44 10.15 -8.30
C THR A 632 -61.43 11.19 -9.43
N GLY A 633 -60.25 11.61 -9.89
CA GLY A 633 -60.06 12.52 -11.02
C GLY A 633 -60.01 11.86 -12.40
N ALA A 634 -60.14 10.53 -12.49
CA ALA A 634 -60.03 9.83 -13.75
C ALA A 634 -61.11 10.28 -14.76
N THR A 635 -60.68 10.69 -15.94
CA THR A 635 -61.54 11.17 -17.05
C THR A 635 -61.53 10.24 -18.26
N ASP A 636 -60.51 9.39 -18.40
CA ASP A 636 -60.39 8.44 -19.50
C ASP A 636 -59.62 7.20 -19.01
N VAL A 637 -60.17 6.02 -19.28
CA VAL A 637 -59.59 4.72 -18.90
C VAL A 637 -59.44 3.78 -20.11
N GLU A 638 -59.33 4.33 -21.33
CA GLU A 638 -59.15 3.54 -22.55
C GLU A 638 -57.95 2.59 -22.45
N ALA A 639 -58.21 1.28 -22.56
CA ALA A 639 -57.23 0.21 -22.40
C ALA A 639 -56.35 0.31 -21.13
N ALA A 640 -56.77 1.08 -20.12
CA ALA A 640 -55.93 1.42 -18.97
C ALA A 640 -55.42 0.20 -18.21
N PHE A 641 -56.26 -0.84 -18.13
CA PHE A 641 -55.97 -2.08 -17.41
C PHE A 641 -56.07 -3.31 -18.32
N LYS A 642 -56.03 -3.13 -19.64
CA LYS A 642 -56.13 -4.22 -20.61
C LYS A 642 -55.09 -5.31 -20.33
N GLY A 643 -55.55 -6.55 -20.16
CA GLY A 643 -54.70 -7.72 -19.92
C GLY A 643 -54.02 -7.76 -18.55
N THR A 644 -54.59 -7.11 -17.53
CA THR A 644 -54.10 -7.19 -16.14
C THR A 644 -54.69 -8.38 -15.39
N ALA A 645 -54.12 -8.70 -14.23
CA ALA A 645 -54.57 -9.78 -13.34
C ALA A 645 -55.37 -9.28 -12.12
N ILE A 646 -55.96 -8.09 -12.21
CA ILE A 646 -56.78 -7.52 -11.14
C ILE A 646 -58.03 -8.37 -10.92
N GLU A 647 -58.37 -8.64 -9.67
CA GLU A 647 -59.54 -9.46 -9.31
C GLU A 647 -60.79 -8.61 -9.04
N LYS A 648 -60.60 -7.36 -8.61
CA LYS A 648 -61.67 -6.41 -8.32
C LYS A 648 -61.32 -5.04 -8.88
N ALA A 649 -62.28 -4.42 -9.57
CA ALA A 649 -62.17 -3.05 -10.05
C ALA A 649 -63.24 -2.17 -9.40
N ASP A 650 -62.88 -1.40 -8.38
CA ASP A 650 -63.76 -0.40 -7.78
C ASP A 650 -63.56 0.96 -8.44
N LEU A 651 -64.50 1.33 -9.33
CA LEU A 651 -64.50 2.61 -10.02
C LEU A 651 -65.51 3.60 -9.41
N SER A 652 -66.10 3.29 -8.24
CA SER A 652 -67.18 4.10 -7.65
C SER A 652 -66.78 5.55 -7.36
N GLY A 653 -65.48 5.80 -7.12
CA GLY A 653 -64.91 7.14 -6.92
C GLY A 653 -64.74 7.96 -8.20
N CYS A 654 -64.79 7.35 -9.38
CA CYS A 654 -64.57 8.05 -10.66
C CYS A 654 -65.83 8.82 -11.06
N THR A 655 -65.80 10.15 -11.02
CA THR A 655 -67.01 10.99 -11.19
C THR A 655 -67.21 11.56 -12.60
N SER A 656 -66.20 11.48 -13.47
CA SER A 656 -66.15 12.20 -14.75
C SER A 656 -65.59 11.36 -15.91
N LEU A 657 -65.80 10.04 -15.88
CA LEU A 657 -65.33 9.13 -16.94
C LEU A 657 -65.96 9.47 -18.30
N GLY A 658 -65.11 9.66 -19.30
CA GLY A 658 -65.46 9.91 -20.69
C GLY A 658 -65.37 8.64 -21.55
N SER A 659 -64.15 8.13 -21.78
CA SER A 659 -63.91 6.93 -22.59
C SER A 659 -63.54 5.73 -21.71
N THR A 660 -64.10 4.57 -22.04
CA THR A 660 -63.87 3.28 -21.37
C THR A 660 -63.53 2.16 -22.38
N VAL A 661 -63.19 2.52 -23.62
CA VAL A 661 -62.90 1.56 -24.69
C VAL A 661 -61.81 0.59 -24.25
N GLY A 662 -62.10 -0.70 -24.26
CA GLY A 662 -61.12 -1.74 -23.90
C GLY A 662 -60.54 -1.65 -22.48
N ALA A 663 -61.15 -0.87 -21.56
CA ALA A 663 -60.53 -0.55 -20.26
C ALA A 663 -60.02 -1.77 -19.48
N PHE A 664 -60.77 -2.87 -19.52
CA PHE A 664 -60.44 -4.15 -18.88
C PHE A 664 -60.40 -5.31 -19.88
N GLU A 665 -60.21 -5.04 -21.18
CA GLU A 665 -60.15 -6.09 -22.20
C GLU A 665 -59.11 -7.16 -21.83
N GLY A 666 -59.47 -8.44 -21.87
CA GLY A 666 -58.56 -9.55 -21.56
C GLY A 666 -58.23 -9.75 -20.08
N CYS A 667 -58.88 -9.04 -19.16
CA CYS A 667 -58.70 -9.24 -17.72
C CYS A 667 -59.39 -10.52 -17.22
N ALA A 668 -58.85 -11.68 -17.57
CA ALA A 668 -59.45 -12.98 -17.25
C ALA A 668 -59.59 -13.25 -15.74
N ALA A 669 -58.80 -12.58 -14.89
CA ALA A 669 -58.85 -12.71 -13.43
C ALA A 669 -59.91 -11.81 -12.76
N LEU A 670 -60.47 -10.84 -13.49
CA LEU A 670 -61.43 -9.86 -12.95
C LEU A 670 -62.74 -10.54 -12.59
N GLN A 671 -63.09 -10.55 -11.30
CA GLN A 671 -64.29 -11.20 -10.77
C GLN A 671 -65.38 -10.20 -10.37
N GLU A 672 -65.00 -9.02 -9.89
CA GLU A 672 -65.93 -8.00 -9.39
C GLU A 672 -65.62 -6.63 -9.97
N VAL A 673 -66.66 -5.92 -10.40
CA VAL A 673 -66.55 -4.51 -10.83
C VAL A 673 -67.60 -3.69 -10.12
N ILE A 674 -67.22 -2.55 -9.55
CA ILE A 674 -68.13 -1.54 -9.00
C ILE A 674 -68.09 -0.31 -9.90
N LEU A 675 -69.21 0.00 -10.55
CA LEU A 675 -69.31 1.04 -11.56
C LEU A 675 -69.81 2.37 -10.98
N PRO A 676 -69.26 3.51 -11.39
CA PRO A 676 -69.77 4.82 -10.99
C PRO A 676 -71.04 5.19 -11.77
N ALA A 677 -71.79 6.16 -11.25
CA ALA A 677 -73.00 6.66 -11.90
C ALA A 677 -72.75 7.21 -13.33
N CYS A 678 -71.55 7.77 -13.57
CA CYS A 678 -71.15 8.34 -14.86
C CYS A 678 -70.65 7.30 -15.87
N PHE A 679 -70.55 6.03 -15.50
CA PHE A 679 -69.94 5.00 -16.35
C PHE A 679 -70.67 4.88 -17.70
N VAL A 680 -69.89 4.78 -18.77
CA VAL A 680 -70.38 4.52 -20.12
C VAL A 680 -69.75 3.23 -20.59
N ALA A 681 -70.55 2.22 -20.95
CA ALA A 681 -70.04 0.97 -21.50
C ALA A 681 -69.72 1.15 -23.00
N ASP A 682 -68.43 1.08 -23.36
CA ASP A 682 -67.98 1.24 -24.74
C ASP A 682 -67.49 -0.09 -25.34
N ASN A 683 -66.93 -0.03 -26.55
CA ASN A 683 -66.43 -1.20 -27.26
C ASN A 683 -65.35 -1.89 -26.43
N TYR A 684 -65.49 -3.21 -26.27
CA TYR A 684 -64.51 -4.09 -25.64
C TYR A 684 -64.20 -3.80 -24.16
N THR A 685 -64.95 -2.91 -23.48
CA THR A 685 -64.64 -2.50 -22.10
C THR A 685 -64.40 -3.66 -21.14
N PHE A 686 -65.17 -4.75 -21.26
CA PHE A 686 -65.03 -6.00 -20.49
C PHE A 686 -64.89 -7.22 -21.41
N ALA A 687 -64.39 -7.04 -22.63
CA ALA A 687 -64.21 -8.17 -23.54
C ALA A 687 -63.17 -9.14 -22.96
N ASP A 688 -63.40 -10.44 -23.10
CA ASP A 688 -62.55 -11.52 -22.60
C ASP A 688 -62.30 -11.50 -21.07
N CYS A 689 -63.15 -10.81 -20.30
CA CYS A 689 -63.19 -10.91 -18.83
C CYS A 689 -63.87 -12.19 -18.36
N THR A 690 -63.31 -13.35 -18.71
CA THR A 690 -63.93 -14.67 -18.49
C THR A 690 -64.16 -15.03 -17.02
N GLY A 691 -63.48 -14.36 -16.09
CA GLY A 691 -63.62 -14.56 -14.65
C GLY A 691 -64.73 -13.74 -13.99
N LEU A 692 -65.42 -12.86 -14.73
CA LEU A 692 -66.36 -11.89 -14.19
C LEU A 692 -67.56 -12.60 -13.56
N LYS A 693 -67.88 -12.25 -12.31
CA LYS A 693 -68.98 -12.84 -11.53
C LYS A 693 -69.97 -11.79 -11.06
N LEU A 694 -69.51 -10.57 -10.79
CA LEU A 694 -70.32 -9.50 -10.23
C LEU A 694 -70.01 -8.17 -10.93
N ILE A 695 -71.07 -7.52 -11.41
CA ILE A 695 -71.08 -6.11 -11.78
C ILE A 695 -72.04 -5.41 -10.81
N ASP A 696 -71.51 -4.56 -9.95
CA ASP A 696 -72.29 -3.63 -9.14
C ASP A 696 -72.46 -2.32 -9.88
N TYR A 697 -73.68 -2.07 -10.37
CA TYR A 697 -74.06 -0.83 -11.04
C TYR A 697 -75.17 -0.10 -10.26
N THR A 698 -75.25 -0.30 -8.95
CA THR A 698 -76.26 0.33 -8.07
C THR A 698 -76.15 1.86 -8.03
N ALA A 699 -74.99 2.42 -8.39
CA ALA A 699 -74.78 3.86 -8.53
C ALA A 699 -75.53 4.48 -9.72
N TYR A 700 -76.00 3.69 -10.69
CA TYR A 700 -76.80 4.19 -11.80
C TYR A 700 -78.16 4.67 -11.31
N THR A 701 -78.51 5.92 -11.58
CA THR A 701 -79.72 6.58 -11.03
C THR A 701 -80.70 7.07 -12.09
N ASP A 702 -80.40 6.93 -13.38
CA ASP A 702 -81.37 7.24 -14.41
C ASP A 702 -82.58 6.31 -14.29
N THR A 703 -83.78 6.88 -14.48
CA THR A 703 -85.06 6.18 -14.40
C THR A 703 -85.88 6.32 -15.68
N GLN A 704 -85.30 6.90 -16.74
CA GLN A 704 -85.94 7.01 -18.05
C GLN A 704 -85.40 5.96 -19.02
N ASP A 705 -84.08 5.80 -19.08
CA ASP A 705 -83.41 4.91 -20.01
C ASP A 705 -82.45 3.96 -19.27
N ALA A 706 -82.26 2.76 -19.82
CA ALA A 706 -81.17 1.88 -19.40
C ALA A 706 -79.84 2.41 -19.94
N PRO A 707 -78.70 2.16 -19.26
CA PRO A 707 -77.41 2.68 -19.71
C PRO A 707 -77.04 2.10 -21.07
N ALA A 708 -76.53 2.96 -21.96
CA ALA A 708 -76.08 2.54 -23.28
C ALA A 708 -74.91 1.55 -23.16
N VAL A 709 -74.93 0.52 -24.01
CA VAL A 709 -73.91 -0.53 -24.07
C VAL A 709 -73.67 -0.94 -25.51
N LYS A 710 -72.41 -1.19 -25.88
CA LYS A 710 -72.03 -1.63 -27.23
C LYS A 710 -72.13 -3.15 -27.33
N ASN A 711 -72.40 -3.67 -28.54
CA ASN A 711 -72.54 -5.11 -28.76
C ASN A 711 -71.28 -5.91 -28.37
N ASN A 712 -70.10 -5.29 -28.45
CA ASN A 712 -68.82 -5.95 -28.16
C ASN A 712 -68.29 -5.63 -26.75
N THR A 713 -69.06 -4.96 -25.89
CA THR A 713 -68.62 -4.60 -24.52
C THR A 713 -68.21 -5.84 -23.73
N PHE A 714 -68.95 -6.95 -23.87
CA PHE A 714 -68.78 -8.20 -23.11
C PHE A 714 -68.42 -9.40 -24.02
N SER A 715 -67.85 -9.15 -25.21
CA SER A 715 -67.50 -10.25 -26.12
C SER A 715 -66.49 -11.20 -25.49
N GLY A 716 -66.63 -12.52 -25.71
CA GLY A 716 -65.72 -13.51 -25.12
C GLY A 716 -66.14 -14.02 -23.74
N ILE A 717 -67.21 -13.48 -23.15
CA ILE A 717 -67.87 -14.07 -21.98
C ILE A 717 -68.94 -15.05 -22.48
N ASP A 718 -68.76 -16.34 -22.19
CA ASP A 718 -69.60 -17.42 -22.75
C ASP A 718 -71.03 -17.43 -22.19
N ASP A 719 -71.22 -17.07 -20.92
CA ASP A 719 -72.52 -17.10 -20.24
C ASP A 719 -72.72 -15.84 -19.38
N LEU A 720 -73.38 -14.82 -19.95
CA LEU A 720 -73.73 -13.60 -19.22
C LEU A 720 -74.72 -13.87 -18.07
N LYS A 721 -75.51 -14.95 -18.12
CA LYS A 721 -76.42 -15.32 -17.02
C LYS A 721 -75.70 -15.83 -15.79
N ALA A 722 -74.43 -16.22 -15.90
CA ALA A 722 -73.61 -16.57 -14.76
C ALA A 722 -73.03 -15.34 -14.02
N VAL A 723 -73.19 -14.14 -14.60
CA VAL A 723 -72.70 -12.88 -14.03
C VAL A 723 -73.86 -12.15 -13.35
N THR A 724 -73.73 -11.93 -12.05
CA THR A 724 -74.68 -11.13 -11.29
C THR A 724 -74.52 -9.65 -11.64
N LEU A 725 -75.59 -9.01 -12.09
CA LEU A 725 -75.68 -7.56 -12.28
C LEU A 725 -76.53 -6.95 -11.17
N LYS A 726 -75.90 -6.29 -10.21
CA LYS A 726 -76.59 -5.56 -9.15
C LYS A 726 -77.00 -4.17 -9.63
N VAL A 727 -78.29 -3.89 -9.58
CA VAL A 727 -78.87 -2.59 -9.94
C VAL A 727 -79.74 -2.03 -8.83
N SER A 728 -80.05 -0.74 -8.92
CA SER A 728 -81.02 -0.13 -8.01
C SER A 728 -82.43 -0.65 -8.29
N GLY A 729 -83.23 -0.86 -7.24
CA GLY A 729 -84.65 -1.19 -7.41
C GLY A 729 -85.45 -0.11 -8.15
N LEU A 730 -84.90 1.11 -8.31
CA LEU A 730 -85.54 2.22 -9.03
C LEU A 730 -85.52 2.07 -10.55
N ASN A 731 -84.57 1.31 -11.11
CA ASN A 731 -84.37 1.17 -12.54
C ASN A 731 -84.27 -0.29 -13.01
N HIS A 732 -84.44 -1.26 -12.11
CA HIS A 732 -84.53 -2.69 -12.42
C HIS A 732 -85.39 -3.01 -13.67
N GLU A 733 -86.62 -2.47 -13.78
CA GLU A 733 -87.49 -2.70 -14.93
C GLU A 733 -86.86 -2.26 -16.28
N LEU A 734 -86.00 -1.23 -16.26
CA LEU A 734 -85.28 -0.75 -17.46
C LEU A 734 -84.20 -1.74 -17.90
N PHE A 735 -83.47 -2.32 -16.93
CA PHE A 735 -82.44 -3.32 -17.22
C PHE A 735 -83.04 -4.64 -17.71
N GLU A 736 -84.16 -5.10 -17.14
CA GLU A 736 -84.87 -6.30 -17.61
C GLU A 736 -85.44 -6.13 -19.03
N ALA A 737 -85.85 -4.92 -19.40
CA ALA A 737 -86.38 -4.63 -20.74
C ALA A 737 -85.29 -4.38 -21.80
N HIS A 738 -84.02 -4.21 -21.40
CA HIS A 738 -82.95 -3.81 -22.30
C HIS A 738 -82.35 -4.99 -23.07
N LYS A 739 -81.97 -4.78 -24.33
CA LYS A 739 -81.54 -5.84 -25.28
C LYS A 739 -80.28 -6.63 -24.90
N ILE A 740 -79.41 -6.08 -24.06
CA ILE A 740 -78.13 -6.68 -23.65
C ILE A 740 -78.12 -6.92 -22.14
N TRP A 741 -78.38 -5.88 -21.32
CA TRP A 741 -78.45 -6.02 -19.87
C TRP A 741 -79.41 -7.10 -19.35
N SER A 742 -80.50 -7.39 -20.08
CA SER A 742 -81.42 -8.47 -19.71
C SER A 742 -80.81 -9.88 -19.83
N ASP A 743 -79.65 -10.03 -20.47
CA ASP A 743 -78.92 -11.31 -20.55
C ASP A 743 -78.16 -11.64 -19.27
N PHE A 744 -78.02 -10.72 -18.31
CA PHE A 744 -77.38 -10.95 -17.01
C PHE A 744 -78.33 -11.56 -15.97
N ASP A 745 -77.79 -12.07 -14.86
CA ASP A 745 -78.59 -12.37 -13.66
C ASP A 745 -78.79 -11.08 -12.85
N ILE A 746 -79.96 -10.46 -13.00
CA ILE A 746 -80.23 -9.14 -12.43
C ILE A 746 -80.65 -9.28 -10.97
N GLU A 747 -79.78 -8.85 -10.05
CA GLU A 747 -80.09 -8.67 -8.64
C GLU A 747 -80.41 -7.19 -8.35
N TYR A 748 -81.37 -6.94 -7.45
CA TYR A 748 -81.69 -5.59 -7.02
C TYR A 748 -82.17 -5.60 -5.56
N ASP A 749 -81.98 -4.49 -4.86
CA ASP A 749 -82.55 -4.33 -3.52
C ASP A 749 -84.09 -4.19 -3.63
N ALA A 750 -84.79 -5.26 -3.25
CA ALA A 750 -86.25 -5.35 -3.20
C ALA A 750 -86.88 -4.55 -2.05
N SER A 751 -86.13 -3.71 -1.31
CA SER A 751 -86.71 -2.77 -0.36
C SER A 751 -87.84 -1.94 -1.00
N GLY A 752 -87.78 -1.71 -2.32
CA GLY A 752 -88.90 -1.29 -3.15
C GLY A 752 -89.38 0.14 -2.87
N ILE A 753 -88.50 0.97 -2.29
CA ILE A 753 -88.82 2.32 -1.83
C ILE A 753 -88.46 3.34 -2.94
N SER A 754 -89.45 3.76 -3.71
CA SER A 754 -89.28 4.80 -4.74
C SER A 754 -89.46 6.23 -4.20
N GLY A 755 -88.83 7.24 -4.81
CA GLY A 755 -89.09 8.65 -4.47
C GLY A 755 -90.46 9.10 -4.98
N MET A 756 -91.22 9.87 -4.19
CA MET A 756 -92.57 10.31 -4.59
C MET A 756 -92.55 11.31 -5.77
N LYS A 757 -92.87 10.84 -6.99
CA LYS A 757 -93.14 11.69 -8.17
C LYS A 757 -94.59 12.22 -8.17
N SER A 758 -94.84 13.32 -8.87
CA SER A 758 -96.21 13.80 -9.13
C SER A 758 -96.70 13.23 -10.45
N ASP A 759 -97.49 12.16 -10.40
CA ASP A 759 -97.98 11.55 -11.63
C ASP A 759 -99.34 12.14 -12.03
N GLY A 760 -99.38 12.65 -13.26
CA GLY A 760 -100.55 13.18 -13.92
C GLY A 760 -101.43 12.08 -14.52
N LYS A 761 -102.75 12.30 -14.45
CA LYS A 761 -103.81 11.66 -15.23
C LYS A 761 -103.77 10.10 -15.29
N GLY A 762 -103.93 9.47 -14.14
CA GLY A 762 -104.32 8.07 -13.95
C GLY A 762 -105.09 7.91 -12.64
N LYS A 763 -105.76 6.77 -12.41
CA LYS A 763 -106.71 6.42 -11.31
C LYS A 763 -106.41 7.05 -9.92
N PRO A 764 -107.41 7.18 -9.01
CA PRO A 764 -107.18 7.69 -7.66
C PRO A 764 -106.09 6.91 -6.92
N ILE A 765 -105.17 7.64 -6.27
CA ILE A 765 -104.01 7.06 -5.57
C ILE A 765 -104.37 6.84 -4.11
N THR A 766 -104.18 5.63 -3.61
CA THR A 766 -104.36 5.31 -2.19
C THR A 766 -103.02 5.21 -1.47
N VAL A 767 -102.91 5.91 -0.33
CA VAL A 767 -101.68 5.99 0.47
C VAL A 767 -101.90 5.41 1.86
N TYR A 768 -100.95 4.60 2.33
CA TYR A 768 -100.87 4.03 3.67
C TYR A 768 -99.52 4.36 4.32
N THR A 769 -99.45 4.37 5.64
CA THR A 769 -98.16 4.31 6.38
C THR A 769 -97.55 2.92 6.29
N MET A 770 -96.26 2.77 6.63
CA MET A 770 -95.56 1.47 6.61
C MET A 770 -96.14 0.42 7.56
N ASP A 771 -96.83 0.83 8.64
CA ASP A 771 -97.57 -0.07 9.54
C ASP A 771 -98.98 -0.40 9.02
N GLY A 772 -99.31 -0.01 7.79
CA GLY A 772 -100.56 -0.34 7.11
C GLY A 772 -101.75 0.55 7.44
N ARG A 773 -101.56 1.68 8.14
CA ARG A 773 -102.66 2.62 8.42
C ARG A 773 -102.99 3.43 7.18
N TYR A 774 -104.28 3.48 6.85
CA TYR A 774 -104.78 4.30 5.74
C TYR A 774 -104.54 5.79 6.02
N VAL A 775 -103.91 6.48 5.07
CA VAL A 775 -103.66 7.93 5.12
C VAL A 775 -104.71 8.68 4.31
N GLY A 776 -105.03 8.20 3.11
CA GLY A 776 -106.00 8.85 2.24
C GLY A 776 -106.05 8.26 0.83
N THR A 777 -107.10 8.59 0.10
CA THR A 777 -107.23 8.32 -1.34
C THR A 777 -107.42 9.65 -2.04
N TYR A 778 -106.56 9.95 -3.00
CA TYR A 778 -106.46 11.27 -3.63
C TYR A 778 -106.87 11.19 -5.10
N ALA A 779 -107.67 12.15 -5.54
CA ALA A 779 -108.13 12.20 -6.92
C ALA A 779 -106.97 12.47 -7.90
N PRO A 780 -107.05 11.98 -9.15
CA PRO A 780 -106.03 12.20 -10.17
C PRO A 780 -105.66 13.69 -10.31
N GLY A 781 -104.37 14.03 -10.30
CA GLY A 781 -103.88 15.41 -10.43
C GLY A 781 -103.76 16.22 -9.14
N THR A 782 -104.09 15.63 -7.98
CA THR A 782 -103.88 16.26 -6.66
C THR A 782 -102.43 16.13 -6.22
N ASP A 783 -101.78 17.18 -5.71
CA ASP A 783 -100.44 17.08 -5.09
C ASP A 783 -100.53 16.52 -3.66
N TRP A 784 -100.88 15.24 -3.57
CA TRP A 784 -101.14 14.51 -2.34
C TRP A 784 -99.94 14.46 -1.37
N ARG A 785 -98.71 14.64 -1.87
CA ARG A 785 -97.45 14.65 -1.09
C ARG A 785 -97.40 15.76 -0.05
N SER A 786 -98.08 16.88 -0.29
CA SER A 786 -98.16 18.01 0.65
C SER A 786 -98.97 17.68 1.91
N TYR A 787 -99.89 16.72 1.83
CA TYR A 787 -100.80 16.32 2.91
C TYR A 787 -100.24 15.22 3.80
N LEU A 788 -99.07 14.68 3.50
CA LEU A 788 -98.42 13.71 4.36
C LEU A 788 -97.88 14.42 5.62
N PRO A 789 -97.99 13.83 6.81
CA PRO A 789 -97.67 14.54 8.05
C PRO A 789 -96.16 14.62 8.35
N GLN A 790 -95.33 13.69 7.87
CA GLN A 790 -93.89 13.64 8.18
C GLN A 790 -93.05 13.11 7.00
N ARG A 791 -91.72 13.27 7.09
CA ARG A 791 -90.76 12.55 6.23
C ARG A 791 -90.78 11.07 6.62
N GLY A 792 -90.70 10.18 5.65
CA GLY A 792 -90.76 8.74 5.92
C GLY A 792 -91.27 7.93 4.74
N VAL A 793 -91.33 6.61 4.94
CA VAL A 793 -91.78 5.64 3.93
C VAL A 793 -93.28 5.41 4.07
N TYR A 794 -93.97 5.35 2.93
CA TYR A 794 -95.41 5.16 2.79
C TYR A 794 -95.67 4.07 1.75
N ILE A 795 -96.81 3.40 1.79
CA ILE A 795 -97.26 2.49 0.73
C ILE A 795 -98.25 3.25 -0.14
N VAL A 796 -97.89 3.50 -1.39
CA VAL A 796 -98.67 4.26 -2.38
C VAL A 796 -99.06 3.29 -3.49
N ASP A 797 -100.35 3.01 -3.65
CA ASP A 797 -100.90 2.02 -4.59
C ASP A 797 -100.18 0.65 -4.52
N GLY A 798 -99.86 0.21 -3.31
CA GLY A 798 -99.19 -1.07 -3.04
C GLY A 798 -97.67 -1.06 -3.19
N LYS A 799 -97.05 0.05 -3.61
CA LYS A 799 -95.59 0.22 -3.70
C LYS A 799 -95.06 1.05 -2.53
N LYS A 800 -93.88 0.71 -1.98
CA LYS A 800 -93.27 1.54 -0.92
C LYS A 800 -92.66 2.79 -1.57
N MET A 801 -92.85 3.95 -0.96
CA MET A 801 -92.38 5.24 -1.45
C MET A 801 -91.88 6.12 -0.30
N ILE A 802 -90.77 6.83 -0.48
CA ILE A 802 -90.22 7.73 0.54
C ILE A 802 -90.53 9.19 0.23
N ARG A 803 -91.05 9.90 1.24
CA ARG A 803 -91.10 11.36 1.28
C ARG A 803 -89.84 11.87 1.95
N LYS A 804 -88.92 12.42 1.15
CA LYS A 804 -87.64 12.95 1.59
C LYS A 804 -87.75 14.21 2.43
#